data_AF-A0A926B3U6-F1
#
_entry.id   AF-A0A926B3U6-F1
#
_cell.length_a   1.000
_cell.length_b   1.000
_cell.length_c   1.000
_cell.angle_alpha   90.00
_cell.angle_beta   90.00
_cell.angle_gamma   90.00
#
_symmetry.space_group_name_H-M   'P 1'
#
loop_
_entity.id
_entity.type
_entity.pdbx_description
1 polymer ?
#
loop_
_entity_poly.entity_id
_entity_poly.type
_entity_poly.pdbx_seq_one_letter_code
_entity_poly.pdbx_strand_id
1 'polypeptide(L)'
;MAQQPSVFISDGVIVNSGVIKIYGDARIAQDTIKSVVEYLRDHADSQLVAHTTYEEVRFVGRSRKMMIDPSRPVVSTRLFRSVDTTVVFNLSPLTWIETNGTLRHNGRINPGRIDGTMKLRGDSIQDIAGIGTIPILELFNDSGAVVTQGVSLRIVERLDLQRGQLNVTSQDNLAMQRDSWVWRQASGSLIDELSIDQRINLRYYGDSLILTGPEFMRSQTAVADLVQDASAGVILSRDSWVNDSLTINAHLYTEENDTVRHTLFYTSQNDPLYGPRWPEINGTMERTNLVVGRPMRMNHEFSSLSIPRTLDQGAVRNIRLRMKPKTTALPLDDILFKVDRFMQFSAHTSIGDTVPDSTYDMTMAWGWRARNDTTFESPAIIETTPVLRGRENVLVLLRYFDGSYQPYGFSRTPTTASNDQFSMWQYSSSQFIRASGDYAIGLSTGPIWVLNARVLLEGAMRATGDSVAPTMATDLATRGLLPDVPPRIYPYSLDNLLLGDTAIAIGDSIVDWVTVEFRNDFISNGPPALIETVLLTKDGKLLDPQTLRPRIISGISAGLYHLVVRHRNHLSIMTETPVLVDRSNVRTTVDFTKGTDMLGGAGSMRLLSTYQGRRFFGLPAGNIDGDDGDIRLAEGIDRNDMHLIWTNRQLIDQYAIFDTNLDGVVTTLDWNYSWNNRLRDNSAIPR
;
A
#
# COMPACT_ATOMS: atom_id res chain seq x y z
N MET A 1 -81.51 -11.10 -14.14
CA MET A 1 -80.10 -10.65 -14.08
C MET A 1 -80.07 -9.37 -13.27
N ALA A 2 -79.47 -9.39 -12.09
CA ALA A 2 -79.26 -8.18 -11.30
C ALA A 2 -78.11 -7.38 -11.92
N GLN A 3 -78.35 -6.12 -12.25
CA GLN A 3 -77.37 -5.18 -12.78
C GLN A 3 -76.33 -4.92 -11.68
N GLN A 4 -75.06 -5.28 -11.92
CA GLN A 4 -73.97 -4.87 -11.03
C GLN A 4 -73.93 -3.34 -10.97
N PRO A 5 -73.76 -2.73 -9.78
CA PRO A 5 -73.52 -1.31 -9.69
C PRO A 5 -72.20 -1.00 -10.38
N SER A 6 -72.24 -0.16 -11.40
CA SER A 6 -71.06 0.38 -12.07
C SER A 6 -70.22 1.16 -11.04
N VAL A 7 -69.13 0.55 -10.59
CA VAL A 7 -68.15 1.18 -9.72
C VAL A 7 -67.31 2.13 -10.58
N PHE A 8 -67.56 3.44 -10.48
CA PHE A 8 -66.67 4.45 -11.03
C PHE A 8 -65.48 4.62 -10.06
N ILE A 9 -64.36 3.97 -10.38
CA ILE A 9 -63.06 4.27 -9.77
C ILE A 9 -62.41 5.31 -10.69
N SER A 10 -62.34 6.57 -10.25
CA SER A 10 -61.65 7.64 -10.98
C SER A 10 -60.36 7.99 -10.25
N ASP A 11 -59.25 7.64 -10.88
CA ASP A 11 -57.86 7.87 -10.48
C ASP A 11 -57.22 9.07 -11.21
N GLY A 12 -57.99 9.80 -12.01
CA GLY A 12 -57.52 10.89 -12.87
C GLY A 12 -57.10 12.18 -12.14
N VAL A 13 -56.82 13.22 -12.94
CA VAL A 13 -56.35 14.54 -12.45
C VAL A 13 -57.54 15.48 -12.20
N ILE A 14 -57.60 16.11 -11.03
CA ILE A 14 -58.49 17.25 -10.76
C ILE A 14 -57.79 18.53 -11.23
N VAL A 15 -58.48 19.33 -12.04
CA VAL A 15 -58.04 20.68 -12.42
C VAL A 15 -59.06 21.69 -11.90
N ASN A 16 -58.64 22.55 -10.97
CA ASN A 16 -59.51 23.54 -10.35
C ASN A 16 -58.75 24.87 -10.15
N SER A 17 -59.27 25.94 -10.75
CA SER A 17 -58.70 27.29 -10.66
C SER A 17 -58.94 28.00 -9.31
N GLY A 18 -59.78 27.43 -8.44
CA GLY A 18 -60.10 27.94 -7.12
C GLY A 18 -59.31 27.26 -5.99
N VAL A 19 -59.85 27.37 -4.77
CA VAL A 19 -59.29 26.77 -3.55
C VAL A 19 -60.20 25.62 -3.09
N ILE A 20 -59.64 24.44 -2.88
CA ILE A 20 -60.33 23.31 -2.24
C ILE A 20 -60.08 23.38 -0.74
N LYS A 21 -61.14 23.53 0.04
CA LYS A 21 -61.07 23.61 1.51
C LYS A 21 -61.53 22.30 2.14
N ILE A 22 -60.69 21.74 3.00
CA ILE A 22 -60.92 20.47 3.68
C ILE A 22 -61.03 20.71 5.19
N TYR A 23 -62.24 20.57 5.71
CA TYR A 23 -62.55 20.76 7.14
C TYR A 23 -62.51 19.45 7.94
N GLY A 24 -62.74 18.30 7.29
CA GLY A 24 -62.76 16.96 7.91
C GLY A 24 -61.60 16.08 7.43
N ASP A 25 -61.76 14.77 7.54
CA ASP A 25 -60.80 13.79 7.02
C ASP A 25 -60.86 13.72 5.50
N ALA A 26 -59.70 13.69 4.84
CA ALA A 26 -59.61 13.56 3.39
C ALA A 26 -59.32 12.12 2.97
N ARG A 27 -60.15 11.60 2.06
CA ARG A 27 -59.87 10.38 1.28
C ARG A 27 -60.12 10.72 -0.18
N ILE A 28 -59.04 10.92 -0.93
CA ILE A 28 -59.08 11.36 -2.32
C ILE A 28 -58.49 10.25 -3.18
N ALA A 29 -59.27 9.75 -4.14
CA ALA A 29 -58.85 8.67 -5.03
C ALA A 29 -58.00 9.15 -6.21
N GLN A 30 -58.10 10.45 -6.53
CA GLN A 30 -57.38 11.07 -7.64
C GLN A 30 -55.88 11.13 -7.39
N ASP A 31 -55.11 10.86 -8.43
CA ASP A 31 -53.65 10.87 -8.38
C ASP A 31 -53.06 12.28 -8.27
N THR A 32 -53.73 13.28 -8.84
CA THR A 32 -53.25 14.67 -8.82
C THR A 32 -54.39 15.67 -8.66
N ILE A 33 -54.13 16.74 -7.91
CA ILE A 33 -54.99 17.91 -7.73
C ILE A 33 -54.22 19.17 -8.13
N LYS A 34 -54.49 19.67 -9.33
CA LYS A 34 -54.00 20.95 -9.86
C LYS A 34 -54.88 22.10 -9.35
N SER A 35 -54.70 22.44 -8.07
CA SER A 35 -55.45 23.47 -7.34
C SER A 35 -54.68 23.88 -6.08
N VAL A 36 -55.12 24.97 -5.44
CA VAL A 36 -54.74 25.27 -4.05
C VAL A 36 -55.62 24.45 -3.11
N VAL A 37 -55.00 23.61 -2.26
CA VAL A 37 -55.72 22.80 -1.27
C VAL A 37 -55.39 23.26 0.15
N GLU A 38 -56.41 23.50 0.97
CA GLU A 38 -56.26 23.96 2.36
C GLU A 38 -56.89 22.98 3.35
N TYR A 39 -56.07 22.43 4.25
CA TYR A 39 -56.50 21.62 5.38
C TYR A 39 -56.70 22.52 6.61
N LEU A 40 -57.96 22.76 6.98
CA LEU A 40 -58.38 23.84 7.88
C LEU A 40 -58.84 23.38 9.27
N ARG A 41 -58.76 22.10 9.61
CA ARG A 41 -59.22 21.59 10.92
C ARG A 41 -58.36 22.16 12.06
N ASP A 42 -58.98 22.92 12.96
CA ASP A 42 -58.33 23.59 14.10
C ASP A 42 -58.89 23.17 15.46
N HIS A 43 -58.87 21.86 15.71
CA HIS A 43 -59.20 21.28 17.00
C HIS A 43 -58.04 20.44 17.51
N ALA A 44 -57.98 20.19 18.83
CA ALA A 44 -56.95 19.36 19.44
C ALA A 44 -57.22 17.85 19.21
N ASP A 45 -57.40 17.48 17.95
CA ASP A 45 -57.73 16.13 17.48
C ASP A 45 -56.83 15.73 16.29
N SER A 46 -57.30 14.86 15.41
CA SER A 46 -56.58 14.43 14.21
C SER A 46 -57.35 14.78 12.94
N GLN A 47 -56.63 15.02 11.85
CA GLN A 47 -57.16 15.15 10.50
C GLN A 47 -56.42 14.18 9.57
N LEU A 48 -57.14 13.26 8.93
CA LEU A 48 -56.54 12.42 7.88
C LEU A 48 -56.22 13.29 6.66
N VAL A 49 -54.97 13.20 6.19
CA VAL A 49 -54.50 13.85 4.97
C VAL A 49 -54.49 12.81 3.85
N ALA A 50 -55.06 13.16 2.69
CA ALA A 50 -54.98 12.31 1.53
C ALA A 50 -53.57 12.36 0.94
N HIS A 51 -53.00 11.19 0.64
CA HIS A 51 -51.73 11.10 -0.07
C HIS A 51 -52.00 11.15 -1.57
N THR A 52 -51.56 12.22 -2.22
CA THR A 52 -51.77 12.51 -3.64
C THR A 52 -50.79 13.62 -4.03
N THR A 53 -50.76 13.97 -5.31
CA THR A 53 -49.98 15.10 -5.80
C THR A 53 -50.81 16.36 -5.78
N TYR A 54 -50.41 17.34 -4.98
CA TYR A 54 -51.01 18.68 -4.91
C TYR A 54 -50.19 19.67 -5.73
N GLU A 55 -50.85 20.64 -6.38
CA GLU A 55 -50.13 21.80 -6.91
C GLU A 55 -49.66 22.72 -5.77
N GLU A 56 -50.60 23.19 -4.94
CA GLU A 56 -50.28 23.76 -3.62
C GLU A 56 -51.05 23.05 -2.53
N VAL A 57 -50.42 22.85 -1.37
CA VAL A 57 -51.09 22.36 -0.17
C VAL A 57 -50.71 23.19 1.05
N ARG A 58 -51.72 23.58 1.82
CA ARG A 58 -51.59 24.42 3.01
C ARG A 58 -52.23 23.75 4.21
N PHE A 59 -51.52 23.73 5.33
CA PHE A 59 -51.98 23.16 6.58
C PHE A 59 -52.08 24.24 7.65
N VAL A 60 -53.23 24.26 8.32
CA VAL A 60 -53.55 25.23 9.38
C VAL A 60 -54.19 24.49 10.55
N GLY A 61 -54.10 25.10 11.73
CA GLY A 61 -54.80 24.67 12.92
C GLY A 61 -54.11 23.56 13.71
N ARG A 62 -54.63 23.32 14.90
CA ARG A 62 -54.03 22.48 15.95
C ARG A 62 -54.26 20.97 15.78
N SER A 63 -55.00 20.55 14.76
CA SER A 63 -55.25 19.11 14.56
C SER A 63 -53.97 18.42 14.07
N ARG A 64 -53.67 17.23 14.58
CA ARG A 64 -52.58 16.40 14.07
C ARG A 64 -52.91 15.92 12.66
N LYS A 65 -52.12 16.36 11.68
CA LYS A 65 -52.26 15.99 10.26
C LYS A 65 -51.67 14.60 10.08
N MET A 66 -52.53 13.60 9.96
CA MET A 66 -52.16 12.18 9.90
C MET A 66 -51.83 11.80 8.44
N MET A 67 -50.57 11.45 8.20
CA MET A 67 -50.06 10.94 6.92
C MET A 67 -49.63 9.49 7.12
N ILE A 68 -50.53 8.57 6.85
CA ILE A 68 -50.43 7.16 7.27
C ILE A 68 -50.48 6.15 6.12
N ASP A 69 -50.62 6.59 4.87
CA ASP A 69 -50.63 5.70 3.72
C ASP A 69 -49.21 5.46 3.21
N PRO A 70 -48.64 4.24 3.38
CA PRO A 70 -47.28 3.94 2.94
C PRO A 70 -47.18 3.68 1.43
N SER A 71 -48.29 3.61 0.70
CA SER A 71 -48.29 3.24 -0.72
C SER A 71 -47.86 4.38 -1.64
N ARG A 72 -47.98 5.63 -1.18
CA ARG A 72 -47.64 6.84 -1.95
C ARG A 72 -47.36 8.02 -1.01
N PRO A 73 -46.53 9.00 -1.38
CA PRO A 73 -46.27 10.17 -0.56
C PRO A 73 -47.34 11.26 -0.69
N VAL A 74 -47.24 12.28 0.17
CA VAL A 74 -47.88 13.59 -0.06
C VAL A 74 -46.91 14.44 -0.86
N VAL A 75 -47.25 14.77 -2.12
CA VAL A 75 -46.39 15.55 -3.00
C VAL A 75 -46.96 16.95 -3.20
N SER A 76 -46.11 17.97 -3.23
CA SER A 76 -46.46 19.33 -3.62
C SER A 76 -45.60 19.77 -4.79
N THR A 77 -46.20 20.10 -5.93
CA THR A 77 -45.43 20.50 -7.12
C THR A 77 -45.02 21.98 -7.12
N ARG A 78 -45.71 22.85 -6.34
CA ARG A 78 -45.44 24.30 -6.34
C ARG A 78 -45.23 24.89 -4.95
N LEU A 79 -46.13 24.65 -4.00
CA LEU A 79 -45.98 25.18 -2.62
C LEU A 79 -46.50 24.20 -1.56
N PHE A 80 -45.59 23.75 -0.71
CA PHE A 80 -45.94 23.10 0.55
C PHE A 80 -45.87 24.12 1.67
N ARG A 81 -46.97 24.32 2.41
CA ARG A 81 -47.01 25.30 3.51
C ARG A 81 -47.65 24.74 4.79
N SER A 82 -46.94 24.85 5.90
CA SER A 82 -47.54 24.80 7.25
C SER A 82 -47.53 26.20 7.85
N VAL A 83 -48.68 26.72 8.25
CA VAL A 83 -48.84 28.15 8.54
C VAL A 83 -48.05 28.61 9.78
N ASP A 84 -48.05 27.82 10.85
CA ASP A 84 -47.44 28.18 12.13
C ASP A 84 -46.96 26.93 12.89
N THR A 85 -46.45 27.14 14.11
CA THR A 85 -45.90 26.09 14.98
C THR A 85 -46.95 25.20 15.62
N THR A 86 -48.24 25.51 15.50
CA THR A 86 -49.35 24.67 16.00
C THR A 86 -49.65 23.51 15.07
N VAL A 87 -49.22 23.60 13.80
CA VAL A 87 -49.37 22.52 12.82
C VAL A 87 -48.43 21.37 13.16
N VAL A 88 -49.02 20.20 13.44
CA VAL A 88 -48.28 18.97 13.72
C VAL A 88 -48.58 17.94 12.65
N PHE A 89 -47.54 17.39 12.03
CA PHE A 89 -47.64 16.26 11.12
C PHE A 89 -47.26 14.96 11.83
N ASN A 90 -48.13 13.95 11.71
CA ASN A 90 -47.86 12.60 12.20
C ASN A 90 -47.66 11.69 10.99
N LEU A 91 -46.40 11.39 10.68
CA LEU A 91 -45.98 10.50 9.60
C LEU A 91 -45.74 9.10 10.14
N SER A 92 -46.15 8.08 9.38
CA SER A 92 -45.70 6.70 9.63
C SER A 92 -44.28 6.52 9.07
N PRO A 93 -43.47 5.57 9.58
CA PRO A 93 -42.05 5.44 9.19
C PRO A 93 -41.78 5.26 7.69
N LEU A 94 -42.74 4.68 6.95
CA LEU A 94 -42.64 4.45 5.50
C LEU A 94 -43.24 5.58 4.65
N THR A 95 -43.68 6.67 5.27
CA THR A 95 -44.30 7.81 4.59
C THR A 95 -43.36 9.01 4.57
N TRP A 96 -43.47 9.83 3.53
CA TRP A 96 -42.72 11.08 3.43
C TRP A 96 -43.58 12.18 2.79
N ILE A 97 -43.15 13.42 3.02
CA ILE A 97 -43.62 14.59 2.30
C ILE A 97 -42.59 14.90 1.22
N GLU A 98 -43.04 15.17 0.00
CA GLU A 98 -42.20 15.57 -1.12
C GLU A 98 -42.62 16.95 -1.61
N THR A 99 -41.64 17.80 -1.89
CA THR A 99 -41.87 19.13 -2.47
C THR A 99 -40.96 19.34 -3.67
N ASN A 100 -41.59 19.72 -4.79
CA ASN A 100 -40.90 20.02 -6.04
C ASN A 100 -40.75 21.52 -6.28
N GLY A 101 -41.46 22.34 -5.51
CA GLY A 101 -41.34 23.79 -5.51
C GLY A 101 -40.93 24.33 -4.13
N THR A 102 -41.56 25.42 -3.72
CA THR A 102 -41.27 26.12 -2.47
C THR A 102 -41.74 25.34 -1.24
N LEU A 103 -40.87 25.26 -0.24
CA LEU A 103 -41.15 24.75 1.10
C LEU A 103 -41.25 25.90 2.12
N ARG A 104 -42.43 26.09 2.71
CA ARG A 104 -42.65 27.01 3.84
C ARG A 104 -43.13 26.22 5.07
N HIS A 105 -42.20 25.83 5.95
CA HIS A 105 -42.49 24.93 7.08
C HIS A 105 -42.25 25.58 8.45
N ASN A 106 -43.33 26.04 9.08
CA ASN A 106 -43.35 26.52 10.45
C ASN A 106 -43.78 25.45 11.48
N GLY A 107 -44.34 24.32 11.02
CA GLY A 107 -44.91 23.29 11.87
C GLY A 107 -43.88 22.31 12.43
N ARG A 108 -44.36 21.19 12.98
CA ARG A 108 -43.51 20.12 13.53
C ARG A 108 -43.87 18.79 12.90
N ILE A 109 -42.89 18.11 12.32
CA ILE A 109 -43.05 16.73 11.86
C ILE A 109 -42.64 15.80 13.02
N ASN A 110 -43.53 14.88 13.39
CA ASN A 110 -43.31 13.85 14.41
C ASN A 110 -42.61 14.37 15.69
N PRO A 111 -43.18 15.38 16.37
CA PRO A 111 -42.52 16.01 17.52
C PRO A 111 -42.17 14.98 18.61
N GLY A 112 -40.90 14.98 19.04
CA GLY A 112 -40.36 14.03 20.03
C GLY A 112 -39.91 12.69 19.44
N ARG A 113 -39.95 12.51 18.12
CA ARG A 113 -39.42 11.33 17.42
C ARG A 113 -38.38 11.77 16.38
N ILE A 114 -37.60 10.80 15.93
CA ILE A 114 -36.50 10.98 14.95
C ILE A 114 -36.89 10.56 13.53
N ASP A 115 -38.07 9.97 13.34
CA ASP A 115 -38.58 9.55 12.04
C ASP A 115 -39.53 10.58 11.43
N GLY A 116 -39.56 10.65 10.11
CA GLY A 116 -40.41 11.59 9.36
C GLY A 116 -39.58 12.35 8.33
N THR A 117 -39.76 11.98 7.06
CA THR A 117 -38.93 12.48 5.97
C THR A 117 -39.63 13.57 5.17
N MET A 118 -38.89 14.63 4.89
CA MET A 118 -39.23 15.67 3.93
C MET A 118 -38.20 15.64 2.80
N LYS A 119 -38.66 15.48 1.57
CA LYS A 119 -37.81 15.39 0.37
C LYS A 119 -37.96 16.61 -0.51
N LEU A 120 -36.84 17.20 -0.86
CA LEU A 120 -36.69 18.27 -1.83
C LEU A 120 -36.27 17.64 -3.15
N ARG A 121 -37.21 17.49 -4.10
CA ARG A 121 -36.96 16.78 -5.36
C ARG A 121 -37.40 17.61 -6.55
N GLY A 122 -36.54 17.81 -7.53
CA GLY A 122 -36.91 18.59 -8.71
C GLY A 122 -35.74 18.84 -9.65
N ASP A 123 -36.00 19.66 -10.65
CA ASP A 123 -35.05 20.13 -11.66
C ASP A 123 -34.91 21.66 -11.67
N SER A 124 -35.56 22.35 -10.74
CA SER A 124 -35.59 23.80 -10.60
C SER A 124 -35.16 24.22 -9.20
N ILE A 125 -34.59 25.41 -9.02
CA ILE A 125 -34.17 25.91 -7.70
C ILE A 125 -35.38 25.94 -6.75
N GLN A 126 -35.22 25.39 -5.55
CA GLN A 126 -36.27 25.33 -4.53
C GLN A 126 -35.99 26.28 -3.37
N ASP A 127 -36.98 27.06 -2.98
CA ASP A 127 -36.90 27.90 -1.79
C ASP A 127 -37.33 27.13 -0.55
N ILE A 128 -36.52 27.20 0.50
CA ILE A 128 -36.81 26.66 1.83
C ILE A 128 -36.91 27.83 2.82
N ALA A 129 -37.93 27.81 3.65
CA ALA A 129 -38.04 28.73 4.77
C ALA A 129 -38.96 28.20 5.87
N GLY A 130 -38.75 28.70 7.08
CA GLY A 130 -39.67 28.52 8.19
C GLY A 130 -38.96 28.48 9.54
N ILE A 131 -39.74 28.10 10.56
CA ILE A 131 -39.29 28.06 11.95
C ILE A 131 -39.59 26.72 12.63
N GLY A 132 -39.95 25.72 11.83
CA GLY A 132 -40.45 24.42 12.28
C GLY A 132 -39.36 23.41 12.63
N THR A 133 -39.78 22.16 12.83
CA THR A 133 -38.87 21.00 12.99
C THR A 133 -39.12 19.95 11.91
N ILE A 134 -38.03 19.44 11.34
CA ILE A 134 -38.00 18.36 10.35
C ILE A 134 -37.05 17.27 10.88
N PRO A 135 -37.51 16.03 11.11
CA PRO A 135 -36.61 14.93 11.48
C PRO A 135 -35.56 14.66 10.42
N ILE A 136 -35.99 14.36 9.20
CA ILE A 136 -35.10 14.03 8.09
C ILE A 136 -35.41 14.94 6.90
N LEU A 137 -34.41 15.69 6.43
CA LEU A 137 -34.48 16.48 5.20
C LEU A 137 -33.57 15.86 4.15
N GLU A 138 -34.12 15.47 3.00
CA GLU A 138 -33.36 14.93 1.87
C GLU A 138 -33.34 15.92 0.71
N LEU A 139 -32.16 16.25 0.19
CA LEU A 139 -31.97 17.06 -1.01
C LEU A 139 -31.60 16.17 -2.19
N PHE A 140 -32.52 16.06 -3.15
CA PHE A 140 -32.36 15.32 -4.40
C PHE A 140 -32.81 16.20 -5.58
N ASN A 141 -32.11 17.30 -5.83
CA ASN A 141 -32.47 18.28 -6.85
C ASN A 141 -31.22 18.82 -7.55
N ASP A 142 -31.09 18.58 -8.85
CA ASP A 142 -29.93 19.05 -9.64
C ASP A 142 -29.70 20.56 -9.58
N SER A 143 -30.78 21.32 -9.53
CA SER A 143 -30.73 22.78 -9.46
C SER A 143 -30.47 23.28 -8.03
N GLY A 144 -30.48 22.39 -7.04
CA GLY A 144 -30.23 22.72 -5.64
C GLY A 144 -31.42 23.39 -4.94
N ALA A 145 -31.17 23.86 -3.72
CA ALA A 145 -32.15 24.55 -2.89
C ALA A 145 -31.53 25.75 -2.18
N VAL A 146 -32.32 26.80 -1.96
CA VAL A 146 -31.91 28.03 -1.30
C VAL A 146 -32.70 28.20 -0.02
N VAL A 147 -31.99 28.41 1.08
CA VAL A 147 -32.59 28.78 2.35
C VAL A 147 -32.78 30.29 2.33
N THR A 148 -34.04 30.74 2.36
CA THR A 148 -34.39 32.17 2.23
C THR A 148 -34.81 32.83 3.53
N GLN A 149 -35.24 32.02 4.52
CA GLN A 149 -35.55 32.41 5.90
C GLN A 149 -35.48 31.15 6.78
N GLY A 150 -34.27 30.74 7.17
CA GLY A 150 -34.06 29.39 7.70
C GLY A 150 -33.63 29.27 9.15
N VAL A 151 -33.09 30.30 9.80
CA VAL A 151 -32.29 30.14 11.03
C VAL A 151 -33.04 29.45 12.18
N SER A 152 -34.38 29.46 12.14
CA SER A 152 -35.22 28.77 13.12
C SER A 152 -35.76 27.40 12.65
N LEU A 153 -35.61 27.05 11.37
CA LEU A 153 -35.96 25.74 10.83
C LEU A 153 -34.90 24.73 11.26
N ARG A 154 -35.34 23.71 11.99
CA ARG A 154 -34.46 22.78 12.69
C ARG A 154 -34.53 21.36 12.13
N ILE A 155 -33.37 20.80 11.85
CA ILE A 155 -33.19 19.39 11.50
C ILE A 155 -32.89 18.59 12.77
N VAL A 156 -33.73 17.61 13.07
CA VAL A 156 -33.67 16.87 14.34
C VAL A 156 -32.77 15.65 14.26
N GLU A 157 -32.84 14.90 13.15
CA GLU A 157 -32.13 13.62 13.00
C GLU A 157 -31.10 13.68 11.87
N ARG A 158 -31.49 14.07 10.65
CA ARG A 158 -30.61 13.95 9.49
C ARG A 158 -30.86 14.97 8.39
N LEU A 159 -29.80 15.60 7.92
CA LEU A 159 -29.74 16.26 6.61
C LEU A 159 -29.02 15.33 5.62
N ASP A 160 -29.67 14.95 4.53
CA ASP A 160 -29.11 14.05 3.52
C ASP A 160 -28.96 14.75 2.18
N LEU A 161 -27.71 15.05 1.82
CA LEU A 161 -27.30 15.74 0.61
C LEU A 161 -26.96 14.70 -0.47
N GLN A 162 -27.98 14.29 -1.21
CA GLN A 162 -27.86 13.28 -2.26
C GLN A 162 -27.47 13.90 -3.59
N ARG A 163 -28.12 15.01 -3.97
CA ARG A 163 -27.93 15.65 -5.28
C ARG A 163 -28.30 17.13 -5.23
N GLY A 164 -27.40 17.99 -5.72
CA GLY A 164 -27.57 19.44 -5.72
C GLY A 164 -26.83 20.14 -4.59
N GLN A 165 -26.73 21.46 -4.70
CA GLN A 165 -26.15 22.31 -3.67
C GLN A 165 -27.26 22.90 -2.78
N LEU A 166 -27.08 22.81 -1.47
CA LEU A 166 -27.88 23.55 -0.51
C LEU A 166 -27.20 24.89 -0.19
N ASN A 167 -27.86 25.97 -0.57
CA ASN A 167 -27.40 27.34 -0.38
C ASN A 167 -27.92 27.87 0.97
N VAL A 168 -27.05 27.78 1.99
CA VAL A 168 -27.20 28.41 3.31
C VAL A 168 -26.27 29.61 3.43
N THR A 169 -26.62 30.57 4.29
CA THR A 169 -25.76 31.70 4.66
C THR A 169 -25.76 31.90 6.17
N SER A 170 -24.91 32.79 6.68
CA SER A 170 -24.93 33.18 8.10
C SER A 170 -26.26 33.84 8.53
N GLN A 171 -26.99 34.47 7.60
CA GLN A 171 -28.30 35.10 7.87
C GLN A 171 -29.46 34.13 7.65
N ASP A 172 -29.32 33.22 6.68
CA ASP A 172 -30.32 32.25 6.28
C ASP A 172 -29.72 30.85 6.29
N ASN A 173 -29.64 30.26 7.48
CA ASN A 173 -29.05 28.95 7.73
C ASN A 173 -30.10 27.90 8.10
N LEU A 174 -29.75 26.62 8.14
CA LEU A 174 -30.54 25.59 8.84
C LEU A 174 -29.88 25.26 10.17
N ALA A 175 -30.70 25.09 11.21
CA ALA A 175 -30.21 24.68 12.52
C ALA A 175 -30.20 23.15 12.63
N MET A 176 -29.04 22.56 12.90
CA MET A 176 -28.88 21.14 13.20
C MET A 176 -28.99 20.91 14.70
N GLN A 177 -29.87 20.00 15.11
CA GLN A 177 -29.98 19.59 16.49
C GLN A 177 -28.68 18.89 16.94
N ARG A 178 -28.35 19.00 18.22
CA ARG A 178 -27.24 18.25 18.81
C ARG A 178 -27.30 16.75 18.42
N ASP A 179 -26.16 16.22 17.99
CA ASP A 179 -25.95 14.81 17.62
C ASP A 179 -26.72 14.35 16.35
N SER A 180 -27.27 15.29 15.58
CA SER A 180 -27.87 15.01 14.27
C SER A 180 -26.80 14.71 13.20
N TRP A 181 -27.23 14.05 12.13
CA TRP A 181 -26.38 13.57 11.05
C TRP A 181 -26.42 14.47 9.82
N VAL A 182 -25.25 14.68 9.21
CA VAL A 182 -25.15 15.13 7.82
C VAL A 182 -24.64 13.97 6.98
N TRP A 183 -25.47 13.50 6.05
CA TRP A 183 -25.13 12.47 5.08
C TRP A 183 -24.83 13.14 3.75
N ARG A 184 -23.76 12.72 3.08
CA ARG A 184 -23.31 13.38 1.85
C ARG A 184 -22.84 12.37 0.80
N GLN A 185 -23.44 12.47 -0.38
CA GLN A 185 -22.94 11.87 -1.62
C GLN A 185 -22.10 12.85 -2.42
N ALA A 186 -21.38 12.37 -3.43
CA ALA A 186 -20.54 13.22 -4.29
C ALA A 186 -21.32 14.32 -5.02
N SER A 187 -22.56 14.05 -5.42
CA SER A 187 -23.42 15.00 -6.14
C SER A 187 -24.14 16.00 -5.23
N GLY A 188 -24.06 15.83 -3.91
CA GLY A 188 -24.63 16.73 -2.92
C GLY A 188 -23.57 17.60 -2.26
N SER A 189 -23.89 18.87 -1.99
CA SER A 189 -22.96 19.80 -1.33
C SER A 189 -23.66 20.91 -0.56
N LEU A 190 -22.88 21.60 0.29
CA LEU A 190 -23.24 22.86 0.94
C LEU A 190 -22.42 24.00 0.34
N ILE A 191 -22.98 25.20 0.34
CA ILE A 191 -22.21 26.41 0.02
C ILE A 191 -21.44 26.97 1.22
N ASP A 192 -21.96 26.81 2.44
CA ASP A 192 -21.38 27.32 3.70
C ASP A 192 -21.73 26.40 4.91
N GLU A 193 -21.13 26.64 6.07
CA GLU A 193 -21.32 25.83 7.27
C GLU A 193 -22.76 25.95 7.83
N LEU A 194 -23.29 24.83 8.32
CA LEU A 194 -24.60 24.79 8.97
C LEU A 194 -24.55 25.42 10.37
N SER A 195 -25.66 25.96 10.84
CA SER A 195 -25.81 26.31 12.25
C SER A 195 -26.02 25.03 13.06
N ILE A 196 -25.33 24.88 14.19
CA ILE A 196 -25.43 23.69 15.06
C ILE A 196 -25.70 24.11 16.49
N ASP A 197 -26.42 23.29 17.26
CA ASP A 197 -26.56 23.52 18.71
C ASP A 197 -25.21 23.36 19.44
N GLN A 198 -24.47 22.30 19.11
CA GLN A 198 -23.21 21.98 19.78
C GLN A 198 -22.29 21.12 18.92
N ARG A 199 -22.81 20.02 18.38
CA ARG A 199 -22.05 19.05 17.57
C ARG A 199 -22.98 18.25 16.67
N ILE A 200 -22.39 17.72 15.60
CA ILE A 200 -23.03 16.89 14.58
C ILE A 200 -22.19 15.65 14.29
N ASN A 201 -22.79 14.71 13.56
CA ASN A 201 -22.14 13.53 13.04
C ASN A 201 -22.10 13.58 11.51
N LEU A 202 -21.06 13.04 10.90
CA LEU A 202 -20.87 13.06 9.45
C LEU A 202 -20.84 11.65 8.88
N ARG A 203 -21.53 11.47 7.74
CA ARG A 203 -21.44 10.25 6.94
C ARG A 203 -21.23 10.58 5.46
N TYR A 204 -20.19 10.01 4.88
CA TYR A 204 -19.95 10.06 3.44
C TYR A 204 -20.28 8.71 2.82
N TYR A 205 -21.05 8.67 1.73
CA TYR A 205 -21.49 7.41 1.12
C TYR A 205 -21.68 7.52 -0.40
N GLY A 206 -21.87 6.37 -1.06
CA GLY A 206 -21.99 6.26 -2.51
C GLY A 206 -20.69 5.83 -3.18
N ASP A 207 -20.68 5.80 -4.52
CA ASP A 207 -19.61 5.11 -5.26
C ASP A 207 -18.54 6.04 -5.85
N SER A 208 -18.70 7.35 -5.68
CA SER A 208 -17.86 8.39 -6.27
C SER A 208 -16.91 9.02 -5.26
N LEU A 209 -15.78 9.53 -5.75
CA LEU A 209 -14.80 10.25 -4.91
C LEU A 209 -15.41 11.56 -4.42
N ILE A 210 -15.19 11.88 -3.14
CA ILE A 210 -15.79 13.04 -2.49
C ILE A 210 -14.72 13.97 -1.93
N LEU A 211 -14.70 15.23 -2.37
CA LEU A 211 -13.91 16.29 -1.71
C LEU A 211 -14.75 16.93 -0.61
N THR A 212 -14.34 16.84 0.66
CA THR A 212 -15.07 17.41 1.82
C THR A 212 -15.36 18.90 1.63
N GLY A 213 -16.56 19.33 2.00
CA GLY A 213 -17.01 20.72 1.96
C GLY A 213 -17.26 21.30 3.36
N PRO A 214 -18.06 22.39 3.45
CA PRO A 214 -18.41 23.05 4.71
C PRO A 214 -19.16 22.17 5.73
N GLU A 215 -19.67 21.00 5.32
CA GLU A 215 -20.20 20.01 6.25
C GLU A 215 -19.14 19.54 7.25
N PHE A 216 -17.87 19.52 6.84
CA PHE A 216 -16.74 19.32 7.74
C PHE A 216 -16.30 20.66 8.33
N MET A 217 -16.94 21.02 9.43
CA MET A 217 -16.84 22.34 10.05
C MET A 217 -15.42 22.67 10.54
N ARG A 218 -15.07 23.96 10.51
CA ARG A 218 -13.78 24.48 11.01
C ARG A 218 -13.63 24.37 12.53
N SER A 219 -14.73 24.28 13.27
CA SER A 219 -14.71 24.12 14.71
C SER A 219 -14.08 22.78 15.10
N GLN A 220 -13.11 22.82 16.02
CA GLN A 220 -12.38 21.63 16.47
C GLN A 220 -13.25 20.66 17.29
N THR A 221 -14.43 21.09 17.73
CA THR A 221 -15.33 20.31 18.60
C THR A 221 -16.66 19.95 17.94
N ALA A 222 -16.91 20.44 16.72
CA ALA A 222 -18.22 20.33 16.08
C ALA A 222 -18.53 18.93 15.53
N VAL A 223 -17.54 18.22 14.99
CA VAL A 223 -17.74 16.88 14.45
C VAL A 223 -17.40 15.85 15.54
N ALA A 224 -18.43 15.11 15.94
CA ALA A 224 -18.30 14.06 16.92
C ALA A 224 -17.93 12.73 16.28
N ASP A 225 -18.84 12.18 15.48
CA ASP A 225 -18.64 10.94 14.76
C ASP A 225 -18.39 11.18 13.27
N LEU A 226 -17.47 10.41 12.69
CA LEU A 226 -17.25 10.34 11.24
C LEU A 226 -17.37 8.90 10.76
N VAL A 227 -18.27 8.68 9.80
CA VAL A 227 -18.42 7.43 9.06
C VAL A 227 -18.07 7.68 7.59
N GLN A 228 -16.97 7.10 7.13
CA GLN A 228 -16.59 7.09 5.73
C GLN A 228 -17.06 5.76 5.14
N ASP A 229 -18.03 5.78 4.23
CA ASP A 229 -18.52 4.63 3.45
C ASP A 229 -18.39 4.81 1.93
N ALA A 230 -17.96 5.98 1.45
CA ALA A 230 -17.91 6.27 0.02
C ALA A 230 -16.81 5.43 -0.65
N SER A 231 -17.17 4.51 -1.56
CA SER A 231 -16.26 3.43 -1.97
C SER A 231 -15.01 3.90 -2.72
N ALA A 232 -15.10 4.98 -3.50
CA ALA A 232 -13.95 5.60 -4.16
C ALA A 232 -13.08 6.47 -3.23
N GLY A 233 -13.58 6.75 -2.02
CA GLY A 233 -12.88 7.46 -0.95
C GLY A 233 -13.30 8.92 -0.77
N VAL A 234 -12.77 9.55 0.27
CA VAL A 234 -13.01 10.95 0.64
C VAL A 234 -11.68 11.70 0.74
N ILE A 235 -11.56 12.87 0.11
CA ILE A 235 -10.40 13.76 0.23
C ILE A 235 -10.76 14.92 1.17
N LEU A 236 -9.93 15.13 2.20
CA LEU A 236 -10.04 16.31 3.06
C LEU A 236 -9.64 17.57 2.29
N SER A 237 -10.41 18.66 2.42
CA SER A 237 -10.09 19.96 1.84
C SER A 237 -9.42 20.92 2.83
N ARG A 238 -9.24 20.47 4.08
CA ARG A 238 -8.66 21.22 5.20
C ARG A 238 -8.33 20.30 6.38
N ASP A 239 -7.57 20.83 7.32
CA ASP A 239 -7.42 20.24 8.65
C ASP A 239 -8.78 20.07 9.34
N SER A 240 -8.98 18.90 9.95
CA SER A 240 -10.30 18.40 10.30
C SER A 240 -10.24 17.63 11.63
N TRP A 241 -11.24 17.81 12.51
CA TRP A 241 -11.28 17.19 13.84
C TRP A 241 -12.44 16.22 13.98
N VAL A 242 -12.19 15.05 14.57
CA VAL A 242 -13.21 14.05 14.95
C VAL A 242 -13.02 13.70 16.41
N ASN A 243 -14.08 13.78 17.21
CA ASN A 243 -13.94 13.84 18.66
C ASN A 243 -14.35 12.55 19.40
N ASP A 244 -15.24 11.74 18.84
CA ASP A 244 -15.84 10.60 19.55
C ASP A 244 -15.59 9.26 18.86
N SER A 245 -15.99 9.11 17.59
CA SER A 245 -15.83 7.87 16.83
C SER A 245 -15.38 8.11 15.39
N LEU A 246 -14.48 7.25 14.91
CA LEU A 246 -13.98 7.26 13.55
C LEU A 246 -14.16 5.86 12.94
N THR A 247 -15.07 5.75 11.98
CA THR A 247 -15.31 4.52 11.21
C THR A 247 -14.92 4.76 9.77
N ILE A 248 -13.95 3.98 9.28
CA ILE A 248 -13.42 4.08 7.93
C ILE A 248 -13.71 2.75 7.22
N ASN A 249 -14.63 2.75 6.25
CA ASN A 249 -14.96 1.56 5.46
C ASN A 249 -14.38 1.60 4.03
N ALA A 250 -13.92 2.77 3.55
CA ALA A 250 -13.12 2.97 2.35
C ALA A 250 -12.07 4.08 2.57
N HIS A 251 -11.17 4.31 1.61
CA HIS A 251 -10.03 5.20 1.82
C HIS A 251 -10.40 6.64 2.19
N LEU A 252 -9.70 7.20 3.17
CA LEU A 252 -9.72 8.63 3.48
C LEU A 252 -8.36 9.22 3.12
N TYR A 253 -8.35 10.25 2.28
CA TYR A 253 -7.14 10.95 1.86
C TYR A 253 -7.07 12.28 2.61
N THR A 254 -5.98 12.51 3.34
CA THR A 254 -5.76 13.83 3.95
C THR A 254 -4.84 14.71 3.10
N GLU A 255 -4.51 14.24 1.90
CA GLU A 255 -3.61 14.93 0.98
C GLU A 255 -4.18 14.76 -0.41
N GLU A 256 -4.45 15.87 -1.10
CA GLU A 256 -4.85 15.83 -2.51
C GLU A 256 -3.65 15.44 -3.40
N ASN A 257 -2.47 15.88 -2.99
CA ASN A 257 -1.18 15.60 -3.63
C ASN A 257 -0.04 15.86 -2.62
N ASP A 258 1.22 15.69 -3.02
CA ASP A 258 2.35 15.87 -2.11
C ASP A 258 2.60 17.33 -1.67
N THR A 259 1.95 18.32 -2.28
CA THR A 259 2.10 19.76 -1.94
C THR A 259 0.94 20.30 -1.08
N VAL A 260 -0.27 19.77 -1.24
CA VAL A 260 -1.46 20.15 -0.47
C VAL A 260 -1.78 19.06 0.54
N ARG A 261 -1.43 19.31 1.80
CA ARG A 261 -1.57 18.37 2.91
C ARG A 261 -2.45 18.93 4.01
N HIS A 262 -3.29 18.06 4.53
CA HIS A 262 -4.17 18.29 5.66
C HIS A 262 -3.97 17.20 6.70
N THR A 263 -4.36 17.50 7.93
CA THR A 263 -4.29 16.59 9.07
C THR A 263 -5.70 16.24 9.54
N LEU A 264 -5.95 14.94 9.70
CA LEU A 264 -7.10 14.47 10.48
C LEU A 264 -6.69 14.37 11.95
N PHE A 265 -7.25 15.24 12.79
CA PHE A 265 -7.11 15.19 14.23
C PHE A 265 -8.18 14.29 14.83
N TYR A 266 -7.77 13.29 15.60
CA TYR A 266 -8.67 12.36 16.27
C TYR A 266 -8.46 12.39 17.79
N THR A 267 -9.46 12.96 18.48
CA THR A 267 -9.40 13.29 19.92
C THR A 267 -9.93 12.16 20.81
N SER A 268 -10.62 11.17 20.23
CA SER A 268 -11.16 10.07 21.02
C SER A 268 -10.06 9.19 21.59
N GLN A 269 -10.32 8.63 22.77
CA GLN A 269 -9.48 7.57 23.32
C GLN A 269 -9.74 6.22 22.64
N ASN A 270 -10.95 6.01 22.10
CA ASN A 270 -11.29 4.80 21.36
C ASN A 270 -10.51 4.73 20.06
N ASP A 271 -10.20 3.52 19.60
CA ASP A 271 -9.49 3.36 18.33
C ASP A 271 -10.42 3.52 17.13
N PRO A 272 -9.90 4.02 16.00
CA PRO A 272 -10.63 3.97 14.74
C PRO A 272 -11.00 2.52 14.36
N LEU A 273 -12.20 2.38 13.81
CA LEU A 273 -12.70 1.14 13.26
C LEU A 273 -12.42 1.14 11.75
N TYR A 274 -11.64 0.16 11.29
CA TYR A 274 -11.38 -0.07 9.87
C TYR A 274 -12.26 -1.23 9.39
N GLY A 275 -12.96 -1.00 8.28
CA GLY A 275 -13.80 -2.00 7.63
C GLY A 275 -13.00 -3.16 7.01
N PRO A 276 -13.68 -4.21 6.52
CA PRO A 276 -13.02 -5.44 6.09
C PRO A 276 -12.23 -5.31 4.78
N ARG A 277 -12.51 -4.32 3.92
CA ARG A 277 -11.83 -4.12 2.62
C ARG A 277 -10.56 -3.28 2.73
N TRP A 278 -9.80 -3.48 3.81
CA TRP A 278 -8.53 -2.81 4.12
C TRP A 278 -8.47 -1.30 3.85
N PRO A 279 -9.46 -0.54 4.33
CA PRO A 279 -9.40 0.90 4.22
C PRO A 279 -8.22 1.44 5.03
N GLU A 280 -7.67 2.55 4.57
CA GLU A 280 -6.62 3.29 5.27
C GLU A 280 -6.80 4.79 5.10
N ILE A 281 -6.31 5.53 6.10
CA ILE A 281 -6.11 6.97 6.03
C ILE A 281 -4.78 7.21 5.30
N ASN A 282 -4.86 7.49 4.00
CA ASN A 282 -3.72 7.81 3.15
C ASN A 282 -3.33 9.28 3.36
N GLY A 283 -2.24 9.51 4.09
CA GLY A 283 -1.82 10.84 4.53
C GLY A 283 -1.60 10.88 6.04
N THR A 284 -1.92 12.02 6.64
CA THR A 284 -1.54 12.42 8.00
C THR A 284 -2.72 12.32 8.96
N MET A 285 -2.55 11.54 10.02
CA MET A 285 -3.45 11.47 11.17
C MET A 285 -2.71 11.88 12.45
N GLU A 286 -3.38 12.62 13.34
CA GLU A 286 -2.86 12.99 14.64
C GLU A 286 -3.81 12.56 15.77
N ARG A 287 -3.29 11.81 16.75
CA ARG A 287 -3.99 11.53 18.01
C ARG A 287 -3.66 12.64 19.00
N THR A 288 -4.69 13.27 19.58
CA THR A 288 -4.54 14.42 20.50
C THR A 288 -4.88 14.09 21.96
N ASN A 289 -5.38 12.88 22.24
CA ASN A 289 -5.74 12.40 23.58
C ASN A 289 -5.14 11.02 23.82
N LEU A 290 -3.85 11.00 24.18
CA LEU A 290 -3.07 9.77 24.28
C LEU A 290 -3.40 8.97 25.54
N VAL A 291 -3.41 7.65 25.41
CA VAL A 291 -3.61 6.69 26.49
C VAL A 291 -2.34 5.87 26.67
N VAL A 292 -1.70 6.01 27.83
CA VAL A 292 -0.49 5.27 28.20
C VAL A 292 -0.83 3.82 28.55
N GLY A 293 0.05 2.88 28.22
CA GLY A 293 -0.05 1.46 28.58
C GLY A 293 -0.82 0.60 27.59
N ARG A 294 -1.27 1.15 26.46
CA ARG A 294 -1.90 0.38 25.37
C ARG A 294 -1.53 0.92 23.98
N PRO A 295 -1.58 0.09 22.93
CA PRO A 295 -1.50 0.58 21.55
C PRO A 295 -2.72 1.43 21.21
N MET A 296 -2.47 2.52 20.49
CA MET A 296 -3.49 3.38 19.91
C MET A 296 -3.38 3.28 18.40
N ARG A 297 -4.45 2.82 17.76
CA ARG A 297 -4.48 2.60 16.32
C ARG A 297 -4.43 3.93 15.55
N MET A 298 -3.66 3.91 14.47
CA MET A 298 -3.39 5.06 13.58
C MET A 298 -4.05 4.83 12.22
N ASN A 299 -3.36 5.06 11.11
CA ASN A 299 -3.86 5.16 9.74
C ASN A 299 -4.50 3.90 9.13
N HIS A 300 -4.26 2.72 9.67
CA HIS A 300 -4.87 1.46 9.24
C HIS A 300 -4.86 0.43 10.39
N GLU A 301 -5.55 -0.70 10.21
CA GLU A 301 -5.77 -1.71 11.26
C GLU A 301 -4.49 -2.20 11.96
N PHE A 302 -3.39 -2.32 11.21
CA PHE A 302 -2.09 -2.83 11.67
C PHE A 302 -1.06 -1.74 11.98
N SER A 303 -1.48 -0.46 12.01
CA SER A 303 -0.64 0.64 12.47
C SER A 303 -1.09 1.10 13.86
N SER A 304 -0.16 1.16 14.80
CA SER A 304 -0.45 1.73 16.12
C SER A 304 0.80 2.31 16.76
N LEU A 305 0.60 3.25 17.69
CA LEU A 305 1.66 3.77 18.54
C LEU A 305 1.24 3.56 19.99
N SER A 306 2.17 3.08 20.82
CA SER A 306 1.94 2.84 22.23
C SER A 306 3.05 3.43 23.06
N ILE A 307 2.69 4.14 24.12
CA ILE A 307 3.61 4.59 25.16
C ILE A 307 3.53 3.55 26.30
N PRO A 308 4.57 2.73 26.54
CA PRO A 308 4.46 1.60 27.47
C PRO A 308 4.17 2.01 28.92
N ARG A 309 4.82 3.06 29.42
CA ARG A 309 4.69 3.54 30.81
C ARG A 309 4.62 5.06 30.86
N THR A 310 4.08 5.60 31.95
CA THR A 310 3.94 7.06 32.13
C THR A 310 5.28 7.80 32.07
N LEU A 311 6.35 7.18 32.55
CA LEU A 311 7.72 7.73 32.47
C LEU A 311 8.23 7.82 31.03
N ASP A 312 7.74 6.98 30.12
CA ASP A 312 8.18 6.93 28.73
C ASP A 312 7.51 8.02 27.87
N GLN A 313 6.45 8.65 28.38
CA GLN A 313 5.70 9.69 27.67
C GLN A 313 6.49 10.99 27.51
N GLY A 314 7.34 11.33 28.48
CA GLY A 314 7.98 12.64 28.54
C GLY A 314 7.00 13.81 28.35
N ALA A 315 7.35 14.75 27.46
CA ALA A 315 6.51 15.89 27.11
C ALA A 315 5.45 15.59 26.02
N VAL A 316 5.39 14.36 25.51
CA VAL A 316 4.50 13.98 24.39
C VAL A 316 3.05 14.05 24.83
N ARG A 317 2.24 14.83 24.11
CA ARG A 317 0.79 14.95 24.30
C ARG A 317 0.01 14.63 23.03
N ASN A 318 0.64 14.81 21.86
CA ASN A 318 0.06 14.47 20.58
C ASN A 318 1.05 13.62 19.77
N ILE A 319 0.51 12.69 18.98
CA ILE A 319 1.30 11.83 18.09
C ILE A 319 0.73 11.94 16.69
N ARG A 320 1.58 12.32 15.74
CA ARG A 320 1.24 12.44 14.33
C ARG A 320 1.95 11.35 13.53
N LEU A 321 1.18 10.62 12.74
CA LEU A 321 1.67 9.62 11.80
C LEU A 321 1.14 9.94 10.41
N ARG A 322 2.06 10.11 9.47
CA ARG A 322 1.78 10.13 8.04
C ARG A 322 2.12 8.77 7.45
N MET A 323 1.19 8.15 6.75
CA MET A 323 1.42 6.91 6.00
C MET A 323 0.96 7.07 4.57
N LYS A 324 1.85 6.76 3.62
CA LYS A 324 1.58 6.81 2.18
C LYS A 324 1.78 5.42 1.58
N PRO A 325 0.69 4.70 1.29
CA PRO A 325 0.81 3.46 0.53
C PRO A 325 1.36 3.72 -0.88
N LYS A 326 1.93 2.68 -1.49
CA LYS A 326 2.47 2.72 -2.86
C LYS A 326 3.43 3.88 -3.12
N THR A 327 4.14 4.30 -2.08
CA THR A 327 5.07 5.42 -2.10
C THR A 327 6.39 4.96 -1.51
N THR A 328 7.43 4.86 -2.35
CA THR A 328 8.75 4.43 -1.91
C THR A 328 9.50 5.57 -1.21
N ALA A 329 10.14 5.28 -0.09
CA ALA A 329 10.81 6.29 0.72
C ALA A 329 12.15 6.75 0.11
N LEU A 330 12.35 8.07 -0.01
CA LEU A 330 13.55 8.73 -0.58
C LEU A 330 14.67 8.89 0.46
N PRO A 331 15.98 8.81 0.08
CA PRO A 331 16.53 8.80 -1.28
C PRO A 331 16.37 7.45 -2.00
N LEU A 332 16.44 7.48 -3.34
CA LEU A 332 16.10 6.31 -4.18
C LEU A 332 17.21 5.26 -4.27
N ASP A 333 18.37 5.54 -3.70
CA ASP A 333 19.62 4.83 -3.94
C ASP A 333 19.58 3.37 -3.44
N ASP A 334 18.65 3.05 -2.54
CA ASP A 334 18.39 1.73 -1.95
C ASP A 334 16.91 1.27 -2.08
N ILE A 335 16.12 1.86 -3.00
CA ILE A 335 14.67 1.57 -3.13
C ILE A 335 14.32 0.10 -3.31
N LEU A 336 15.21 -0.67 -3.93
CA LEU A 336 14.98 -2.08 -4.25
C LEU A 336 14.79 -2.93 -2.99
N PHE A 337 15.26 -2.46 -1.83
CA PHE A 337 15.19 -3.18 -0.56
C PHE A 337 14.14 -2.62 0.40
N LYS A 338 13.27 -1.74 -0.10
CA LYS A 338 12.17 -1.16 0.66
C LYS A 338 10.84 -1.65 0.11
N VAL A 339 9.87 -1.70 1.01
CA VAL A 339 8.46 -1.78 0.67
C VAL A 339 8.02 -0.42 0.11
N ASP A 340 7.09 -0.41 -0.84
CA ASP A 340 6.46 0.80 -1.36
C ASP A 340 5.48 1.38 -0.33
N ARG A 341 5.98 1.77 0.84
CA ARG A 341 5.22 2.41 1.91
C ARG A 341 6.10 3.41 2.63
N PHE A 342 5.72 4.69 2.54
CA PHE A 342 6.40 5.76 3.24
C PHE A 342 5.69 6.05 4.56
N MET A 343 6.45 6.26 5.62
CA MET A 343 5.95 6.63 6.93
C MET A 343 6.70 7.85 7.44
N GLN A 344 6.01 8.78 8.10
CA GLN A 344 6.65 9.86 8.83
C GLN A 344 5.98 10.02 10.18
N PHE A 345 6.78 9.97 11.23
CA PHE A 345 6.33 10.03 12.61
C PHE A 345 6.85 11.31 13.27
N SER A 346 6.00 11.96 14.06
CA SER A 346 6.40 13.08 14.91
C SER A 346 5.59 13.11 16.21
N ALA A 347 6.28 13.44 17.30
CA ALA A 347 5.70 13.61 18.62
C ALA A 347 5.67 15.09 19.00
N HIS A 348 4.54 15.56 19.55
CA HIS A 348 4.31 16.98 19.86
C HIS A 348 3.83 17.20 21.29
N THR A 349 4.10 18.39 21.82
CA THR A 349 3.55 18.89 23.08
C THR A 349 2.08 19.31 22.91
N SER A 350 1.39 19.69 23.99
CA SER A 350 0.00 20.14 23.93
C SER A 350 -0.20 21.44 23.15
N ILE A 351 0.87 22.19 22.89
CA ILE A 351 0.84 23.44 22.11
C ILE A 351 1.35 23.24 20.67
N GLY A 352 1.69 22.00 20.29
CA GLY A 352 2.11 21.64 18.93
C GLY A 352 3.61 21.71 18.65
N ASP A 353 4.44 22.01 19.65
CA ASP A 353 5.90 21.98 19.48
C ASP A 353 6.41 20.54 19.37
N THR A 354 7.36 20.30 18.48
CA THR A 354 8.02 18.99 18.37
C THR A 354 8.76 18.65 19.66
N VAL A 355 8.50 17.47 20.20
CA VAL A 355 9.19 16.96 21.38
C VAL A 355 10.59 16.49 20.98
N PRO A 356 11.66 16.93 21.68
CA PRO A 356 13.02 16.52 21.36
C PRO A 356 13.20 15.00 21.38
N ASP A 357 13.96 14.49 20.40
CA ASP A 357 14.33 13.08 20.33
C ASP A 357 15.01 12.63 21.64
N SER A 358 14.96 11.33 21.92
CA SER A 358 15.44 10.65 23.14
C SER A 358 14.71 10.98 24.46
N THR A 359 13.81 11.96 24.48
CA THR A 359 13.05 12.35 25.69
C THR A 359 11.76 11.55 25.91
N TYR A 360 11.45 10.61 25.02
CA TYR A 360 10.32 9.71 25.08
C TYR A 360 10.71 8.33 24.55
N ASP A 361 9.90 7.31 24.87
CA ASP A 361 10.05 5.95 24.37
C ASP A 361 8.69 5.35 23.98
N MET A 362 8.60 4.82 22.77
CA MET A 362 7.39 4.26 22.21
C MET A 362 7.63 2.91 21.53
N THR A 363 6.54 2.17 21.36
CA THR A 363 6.48 1.06 20.41
C THR A 363 5.60 1.47 19.24
N MET A 364 6.08 1.25 18.02
CA MET A 364 5.34 1.49 16.78
C MET A 364 5.01 0.14 16.13
N ALA A 365 3.73 -0.13 15.92
CA ALA A 365 3.29 -1.18 15.01
C ALA A 365 3.13 -0.62 13.60
N TRP A 366 3.55 -1.40 12.61
CA TRP A 366 3.60 -1.03 11.20
C TRP A 366 3.26 -2.25 10.35
N GLY A 367 2.60 -2.01 9.21
CA GLY A 367 2.22 -3.08 8.28
C GLY A 367 2.13 -2.58 6.84
N TRP A 368 2.12 -3.53 5.90
CA TRP A 368 2.05 -3.29 4.46
C TRP A 368 1.32 -4.43 3.74
N ARG A 369 0.84 -4.17 2.52
CA ARG A 369 0.20 -5.17 1.66
C ARG A 369 1.26 -5.99 0.92
N ALA A 370 1.35 -7.27 1.24
CA ALA A 370 2.44 -8.14 0.81
C ALA A 370 2.03 -9.30 -0.10
N ARG A 371 0.83 -9.88 0.08
CA ARG A 371 0.42 -11.08 -0.68
C ARG A 371 -0.39 -10.74 -1.92
N ASN A 372 -0.05 -11.40 -3.02
CA ASN A 372 -0.76 -11.37 -4.29
C ASN A 372 -1.65 -12.62 -4.41
N ASP A 373 -2.76 -12.67 -3.66
CA ASP A 373 -3.78 -13.68 -3.93
C ASP A 373 -4.57 -13.24 -5.17
N THR A 374 -4.41 -13.99 -6.26
CA THR A 374 -4.98 -13.70 -7.58
C THR A 374 -6.51 -13.72 -7.63
N THR A 375 -7.19 -14.00 -6.52
CA THR A 375 -8.65 -14.14 -6.48
C THR A 375 -9.40 -12.84 -6.21
N PHE A 376 -8.76 -11.83 -5.60
CA PHE A 376 -9.39 -10.56 -5.25
C PHE A 376 -8.38 -9.40 -5.33
N GLU A 377 -8.49 -8.59 -6.38
CA GLU A 377 -7.80 -7.31 -6.62
C GLU A 377 -6.41 -7.32 -7.31
N SER A 378 -6.14 -6.18 -7.96
CA SER A 378 -5.09 -5.94 -8.95
C SER A 378 -3.68 -5.87 -8.32
N PRO A 379 -2.60 -6.27 -9.03
CA PRO A 379 -1.20 -6.07 -8.61
C PRO A 379 -0.84 -4.62 -8.20
N ALA A 380 -1.68 -3.65 -8.55
CA ALA A 380 -1.52 -2.23 -8.24
C ALA A 380 -1.49 -1.91 -6.73
N ILE A 381 -2.07 -2.74 -5.86
CA ILE A 381 -2.11 -2.49 -4.40
C ILE A 381 -0.96 -3.12 -3.62
N ILE A 382 -0.21 -4.05 -4.23
CA ILE A 382 0.89 -4.75 -3.56
C ILE A 382 2.06 -3.80 -3.36
N GLU A 383 2.53 -3.72 -2.12
CA GLU A 383 3.61 -2.83 -1.70
C GLU A 383 4.95 -3.58 -1.58
N THR A 384 4.92 -4.92 -1.58
CA THR A 384 6.15 -5.73 -1.61
C THR A 384 6.78 -5.67 -3.00
N THR A 385 7.98 -5.10 -3.08
CA THR A 385 8.75 -5.02 -4.31
C THR A 385 9.27 -6.40 -4.74
N PRO A 386 9.59 -6.63 -6.02
CA PRO A 386 10.02 -7.95 -6.51
C PRO A 386 11.21 -8.55 -5.77
N VAL A 387 12.15 -7.73 -5.30
CA VAL A 387 13.37 -8.16 -4.59
C VAL A 387 13.08 -8.62 -3.16
N LEU A 388 11.96 -8.17 -2.56
CA LEU A 388 11.58 -8.50 -1.19
C LEU A 388 10.64 -9.72 -1.10
N ARG A 389 10.17 -10.24 -2.23
CA ARG A 389 9.27 -11.41 -2.25
C ARG A 389 9.96 -12.63 -1.63
N GLY A 390 9.29 -13.28 -0.68
CA GLY A 390 9.82 -14.41 0.08
C GLY A 390 10.80 -14.01 1.19
N ARG A 391 11.00 -12.71 1.43
CA ARG A 391 11.86 -12.15 2.49
C ARG A 391 11.07 -11.28 3.47
N GLU A 392 9.74 -11.39 3.49
CA GLU A 392 8.85 -10.55 4.29
C GLU A 392 9.09 -10.74 5.80
N ASN A 393 9.48 -11.93 6.23
CA ASN A 393 9.75 -12.29 7.62
C ASN A 393 11.09 -11.75 8.17
N VAL A 394 11.93 -11.14 7.34
CA VAL A 394 13.21 -10.54 7.75
C VAL A 394 13.23 -9.01 7.59
N LEU A 395 12.11 -8.40 7.23
CA LEU A 395 12.01 -6.95 7.14
C LEU A 395 11.96 -6.31 8.53
N VAL A 396 12.54 -5.13 8.64
CA VAL A 396 12.59 -4.34 9.87
C VAL A 396 12.11 -2.91 9.59
N LEU A 397 11.82 -2.18 10.67
CA LEU A 397 11.63 -0.75 10.62
C LEU A 397 12.97 -0.04 10.40
N LEU A 398 13.01 0.82 9.39
CA LEU A 398 14.14 1.66 9.08
C LEU A 398 13.78 3.12 9.39
N ARG A 399 14.74 3.91 9.87
CA ARG A 399 14.62 5.37 10.02
C ARG A 399 15.63 6.06 9.13
N TYR A 400 15.23 7.15 8.50
CA TYR A 400 16.13 8.02 7.78
C TYR A 400 16.97 8.86 8.76
N PHE A 401 18.29 8.70 8.69
CA PHE A 401 19.25 9.49 9.44
C PHE A 401 20.58 9.50 8.69
N ASP A 402 21.28 10.64 8.73
CA ASP A 402 22.62 10.78 8.12
C ASP A 402 22.65 10.33 6.64
N GLY A 403 21.68 10.80 5.85
CA GLY A 403 21.63 10.54 4.40
C GLY A 403 21.13 9.16 3.98
N SER A 404 20.76 8.26 4.90
CA SER A 404 20.33 6.90 4.55
C SER A 404 19.26 6.33 5.49
N TYR A 405 18.55 5.28 5.05
CA TYR A 405 17.67 4.50 5.93
C TYR A 405 18.46 3.40 6.63
N GLN A 406 18.38 3.37 7.96
CA GLN A 406 19.08 2.39 8.78
C GLN A 406 18.11 1.71 9.74
N PRO A 407 18.37 0.45 10.17
CA PRO A 407 17.58 -0.21 11.19
C PRO A 407 17.43 0.65 12.43
N TYR A 408 16.19 0.84 12.89
CA TYR A 408 15.90 1.69 14.04
C TYR A 408 14.96 1.00 15.03
N GLY A 409 15.31 1.10 16.31
CA GLY A 409 14.64 0.35 17.37
C GLY A 409 14.84 -1.16 17.23
N PHE A 410 14.04 -1.93 17.96
CA PHE A 410 14.07 -3.39 17.94
C PHE A 410 12.79 -3.93 17.30
N SER A 411 12.91 -4.32 16.03
CA SER A 411 11.80 -4.89 15.26
C SER A 411 11.57 -6.36 15.61
N ARG A 412 10.32 -6.75 15.75
CA ARG A 412 9.94 -8.18 15.80
C ARG A 412 9.91 -8.78 14.39
N THR A 413 9.95 -10.10 14.30
CA THR A 413 9.72 -10.82 13.03
C THR A 413 8.33 -10.48 12.50
N PRO A 414 8.19 -9.98 11.25
CA PRO A 414 6.90 -9.77 10.64
C PRO A 414 6.09 -11.05 10.50
N THR A 415 4.77 -10.91 10.67
CA THR A 415 3.82 -12.01 10.61
C THR A 415 2.58 -11.63 9.83
N THR A 416 1.87 -12.63 9.30
CA THR A 416 0.52 -12.45 8.77
C THR A 416 -0.53 -12.57 9.88
N ALA A 417 -1.61 -11.81 9.77
CA ALA A 417 -2.67 -11.81 10.77
C ALA A 417 -3.59 -13.00 10.54
N SER A 418 -3.93 -13.72 11.60
CA SER A 418 -4.99 -14.74 11.54
C SER A 418 -6.39 -14.13 11.36
N ASN A 419 -6.57 -12.84 11.66
CA ASN A 419 -7.82 -12.10 11.54
C ASN A 419 -7.94 -11.28 10.24
N ASP A 420 -6.91 -11.25 9.39
CA ASP A 420 -7.02 -10.70 8.03
C ASP A 420 -7.72 -11.73 7.16
N GLN A 421 -9.02 -11.55 6.94
CA GLN A 421 -9.88 -12.46 6.18
C GLN A 421 -9.34 -12.77 4.78
N PHE A 422 -8.50 -11.90 4.24
CA PHE A 422 -7.94 -12.01 2.92
C PHE A 422 -6.42 -12.23 2.91
N SER A 423 -5.78 -12.30 4.08
CA SER A 423 -4.35 -12.60 4.26
C SER A 423 -3.38 -11.72 3.43
N MET A 424 -3.74 -10.47 3.14
CA MET A 424 -2.91 -9.55 2.34
C MET A 424 -1.87 -8.79 3.16
N TRP A 425 -2.13 -8.56 4.45
CA TRP A 425 -1.25 -7.77 5.30
C TRP A 425 -0.13 -8.60 5.92
N GLN A 426 1.07 -8.05 5.81
CA GLN A 426 2.19 -8.35 6.70
C GLN A 426 2.32 -7.19 7.68
N TYR A 427 2.62 -7.48 8.94
CA TYR A 427 2.86 -6.46 9.94
C TYR A 427 3.84 -6.92 11.00
N SER A 428 4.40 -5.95 11.69
CA SER A 428 5.29 -6.14 12.83
C SER A 428 5.18 -4.96 13.79
N SER A 429 6.01 -4.96 14.82
CA SER A 429 6.18 -3.86 15.76
C SER A 429 7.64 -3.66 16.09
N SER A 430 8.03 -2.41 16.31
CA SER A 430 9.37 -2.03 16.74
C SER A 430 9.31 -1.27 18.05
N GLN A 431 10.13 -1.69 19.01
CA GLN A 431 10.28 -1.03 20.32
C GLN A 431 11.41 0.00 20.27
N PHE A 432 11.51 0.85 21.29
CA PHE A 432 12.55 1.88 21.42
C PHE A 432 12.49 2.94 20.34
N ILE A 433 11.27 3.37 19.99
CA ILE A 433 11.03 4.47 19.07
C ILE A 433 11.14 5.78 19.85
N ARG A 434 12.27 6.47 19.69
CA ARG A 434 12.62 7.65 20.48
C ARG A 434 12.91 8.90 19.64
N ALA A 435 12.60 8.87 18.35
CA ALA A 435 12.94 9.98 17.46
C ALA A 435 11.87 10.24 16.40
N SER A 436 11.60 11.51 16.12
CA SER A 436 10.74 11.91 15.01
C SER A 436 11.48 11.75 13.69
N GLY A 437 10.79 11.69 12.56
CA GLY A 437 11.40 11.69 11.23
C GLY A 437 10.73 10.73 10.26
N ASP A 438 11.45 10.43 9.20
CA ASP A 438 10.99 9.58 8.11
C ASP A 438 11.38 8.12 8.36
N TYR A 439 10.45 7.22 8.05
CA TYR A 439 10.55 5.80 8.30
C TYR A 439 10.14 5.00 7.05
N ALA A 440 10.74 3.83 6.93
CA ALA A 440 10.45 2.87 5.86
C ALA A 440 10.42 1.45 6.43
N ILE A 441 9.92 0.52 5.64
CA ILE A 441 10.02 -0.92 5.90
C ILE A 441 10.95 -1.49 4.86
N GLY A 442 11.92 -2.28 5.28
CA GLY A 442 12.86 -2.88 4.34
C GLY A 442 13.77 -3.89 5.00
N LEU A 443 14.70 -4.42 4.22
CA LEU A 443 15.74 -5.28 4.79
C LEU A 443 16.57 -4.47 5.77
N SER A 444 16.83 -5.07 6.94
CA SER A 444 17.91 -4.63 7.82
C SER A 444 19.17 -4.80 7.00
N THR A 445 19.65 -3.73 6.38
CA THR A 445 20.85 -3.83 5.58
C THR A 445 21.96 -4.15 6.59
N GLY A 446 22.43 -5.40 6.58
CA GLY A 446 23.86 -5.62 6.70
C GLY A 446 24.57 -4.87 5.55
N PRO A 447 25.90 -4.94 5.47
CA PRO A 447 26.61 -4.36 4.35
C PRO A 447 26.23 -5.10 3.07
N ILE A 448 25.37 -4.48 2.26
CA ILE A 448 24.96 -5.01 0.97
C ILE A 448 26.06 -4.68 -0.03
N TRP A 449 26.84 -5.69 -0.39
CA TRP A 449 27.75 -5.64 -1.53
C TRP A 449 27.17 -6.45 -2.68
N VAL A 450 27.50 -6.08 -3.91
CA VAL A 450 27.11 -6.83 -5.11
C VAL A 450 28.35 -7.44 -5.73
N LEU A 451 28.35 -8.76 -5.90
CA LEU A 451 29.37 -9.51 -6.62
C LEU A 451 29.27 -9.20 -8.11
N ASN A 452 29.91 -8.09 -8.48
CA ASN A 452 30.16 -7.73 -9.85
C ASN A 452 31.61 -8.09 -10.17
N ALA A 453 31.83 -9.28 -10.72
CA ALA A 453 33.16 -9.79 -11.03
C ALA A 453 33.27 -10.20 -12.51
N ARG A 454 34.50 -10.13 -13.03
CA ARG A 454 34.84 -10.62 -14.36
C ARG A 454 35.90 -11.72 -14.32
N VAL A 455 35.61 -12.86 -14.94
CA VAL A 455 36.42 -14.07 -14.97
C VAL A 455 36.45 -14.64 -16.40
N LEU A 456 37.58 -15.22 -16.82
CA LEU A 456 37.71 -15.94 -18.10
C LEU A 456 38.35 -17.32 -17.86
N LEU A 457 37.99 -18.29 -18.71
CA LEU A 457 38.45 -19.68 -18.63
C LEU A 457 39.21 -20.04 -19.91
N GLU A 458 40.45 -20.52 -19.80
CA GLU A 458 41.30 -20.80 -20.97
C GLU A 458 40.66 -21.73 -22.00
N GLY A 459 40.01 -22.80 -21.55
CA GLY A 459 39.46 -23.81 -22.43
C GLY A 459 38.29 -23.31 -23.27
N ALA A 460 37.38 -22.56 -22.67
CA ALA A 460 36.22 -22.00 -23.37
C ALA A 460 36.59 -20.80 -24.26
N MET A 461 37.77 -20.19 -24.11
CA MET A 461 38.13 -19.02 -24.90
C MET A 461 38.16 -19.33 -26.40
N ARG A 462 37.44 -18.53 -27.17
CA ARG A 462 37.52 -18.57 -28.63
C ARG A 462 38.63 -17.65 -29.11
N ALA A 463 39.48 -18.16 -30.00
CA ALA A 463 40.56 -17.39 -30.60
C ALA A 463 39.97 -16.23 -31.41
N THR A 464 40.16 -15.02 -30.91
CA THR A 464 39.76 -13.79 -31.59
C THR A 464 41.02 -12.96 -31.82
N GLY A 465 41.18 -12.40 -33.02
CA GLY A 465 42.29 -11.48 -33.29
C GLY A 465 42.21 -10.23 -32.42
N ASP A 466 43.27 -9.42 -32.41
CA ASP A 466 43.45 -8.30 -31.46
C ASP A 466 42.38 -7.18 -31.52
N SER A 467 41.47 -7.26 -32.49
CA SER A 467 40.39 -6.29 -32.75
C SER A 467 39.02 -6.73 -32.22
N VAL A 468 38.89 -7.89 -31.59
CA VAL A 468 37.61 -8.39 -31.06
C VAL A 468 37.77 -8.72 -29.57
N ALA A 469 36.80 -8.29 -28.76
CA ALA A 469 36.80 -8.51 -27.33
C ALA A 469 36.80 -10.03 -27.01
N PRO A 470 37.50 -10.45 -25.94
CA PRO A 470 37.54 -11.85 -25.56
C PRO A 470 36.13 -12.38 -25.26
N THR A 471 35.80 -13.53 -25.84
CA THR A 471 34.53 -14.22 -25.64
C THR A 471 34.75 -15.72 -25.46
N MET A 472 33.95 -16.32 -24.59
CA MET A 472 33.96 -17.76 -24.30
C MET A 472 32.87 -18.49 -25.07
N ALA A 473 33.12 -19.77 -25.33
CA ALA A 473 32.19 -20.72 -25.92
C ALA A 473 31.00 -20.97 -24.99
N THR A 474 29.82 -21.16 -25.57
CA THR A 474 28.61 -21.60 -24.86
C THR A 474 28.13 -22.94 -25.41
N ASP A 475 29.06 -23.78 -25.85
CA ASP A 475 28.80 -25.05 -26.53
C ASP A 475 28.00 -26.01 -25.61
N LEU A 476 28.36 -26.10 -24.33
CA LEU A 476 27.62 -26.90 -23.34
C LEU A 476 26.15 -26.47 -23.21
N ALA A 477 25.90 -25.16 -23.11
CA ALA A 477 24.54 -24.62 -23.06
C ALA A 477 23.79 -24.86 -24.39
N THR A 478 24.46 -24.64 -25.52
CA THR A 478 23.89 -24.83 -26.88
C THR A 478 23.51 -26.30 -27.14
N ARG A 479 24.27 -27.24 -26.58
CA ARG A 479 23.99 -28.68 -26.66
C ARG A 479 23.02 -29.19 -25.58
N GLY A 480 22.55 -28.33 -24.68
CA GLY A 480 21.68 -28.72 -23.56
C GLY A 480 22.37 -29.64 -22.54
N LEU A 481 23.69 -29.55 -22.43
CA LEU A 481 24.49 -30.36 -21.50
C LEU A 481 24.69 -29.68 -20.14
N LEU A 482 24.48 -28.36 -20.04
CA LEU A 482 24.66 -27.63 -18.79
C LEU A 482 23.54 -27.98 -17.79
N PRO A 483 23.85 -28.49 -16.58
CA PRO A 483 22.82 -28.84 -15.60
C PRO A 483 22.09 -27.62 -15.05
N ASP A 484 20.75 -27.66 -14.97
CA ASP A 484 19.91 -26.59 -14.38
C ASP A 484 20.10 -26.38 -12.86
N VAL A 485 20.78 -27.33 -12.21
CA VAL A 485 21.19 -27.28 -10.80
C VAL A 485 22.69 -27.60 -10.76
N PRO A 486 23.51 -26.87 -9.97
CA PRO A 486 24.93 -27.15 -9.90
C PRO A 486 25.14 -28.60 -9.44
N PRO A 487 25.93 -29.41 -10.17
CA PRO A 487 26.14 -30.81 -9.83
C PRO A 487 26.91 -30.92 -8.52
N ARG A 488 26.65 -32.00 -7.77
CA ARG A 488 27.28 -32.27 -6.47
C ARG A 488 28.70 -32.81 -6.61
N ILE A 489 29.55 -32.02 -7.25
CA ILE A 489 30.98 -32.25 -7.49
C ILE A 489 31.75 -31.02 -7.00
N TYR A 490 33.03 -31.18 -6.70
CA TYR A 490 33.90 -30.05 -6.39
C TYR A 490 34.08 -29.13 -7.61
N PRO A 491 34.17 -27.78 -7.43
CA PRO A 491 34.04 -27.03 -6.18
C PRO A 491 32.59 -26.66 -5.81
N TYR A 492 31.61 -26.99 -6.65
CA TYR A 492 30.21 -26.59 -6.46
C TYR A 492 29.61 -27.17 -5.18
N SER A 493 30.06 -28.36 -4.77
CA SER A 493 29.66 -29.02 -3.53
C SER A 493 30.09 -28.30 -2.25
N LEU A 494 30.94 -27.26 -2.34
CA LEU A 494 31.32 -26.42 -1.20
C LEU A 494 30.18 -25.47 -0.77
N ASP A 495 29.29 -25.12 -1.68
CA ASP A 495 28.14 -24.26 -1.41
C ASP A 495 26.93 -25.09 -0.99
N ASN A 496 26.78 -25.27 0.33
CA ASN A 496 25.69 -26.08 0.89
C ASN A 496 24.30 -25.43 0.76
N LEU A 497 24.20 -24.14 0.44
CA LEU A 497 22.93 -23.39 0.41
C LEU A 497 22.25 -23.48 -0.96
N LEU A 498 23.00 -23.67 -2.04
CA LEU A 498 22.50 -23.76 -3.42
C LEU A 498 22.21 -25.19 -3.89
N LEU A 499 22.55 -26.21 -3.09
CA LEU A 499 22.27 -27.62 -3.38
C LEU A 499 20.76 -27.93 -3.24
N GLY A 500 19.99 -27.63 -4.30
CA GLY A 500 18.56 -27.95 -4.37
C GLY A 500 17.68 -26.95 -5.13
N ASP A 501 18.21 -25.75 -5.44
CA ASP A 501 17.48 -24.71 -6.15
C ASP A 501 17.70 -24.79 -7.67
N THR A 502 16.61 -24.79 -8.44
CA THR A 502 16.66 -24.77 -9.92
C THR A 502 16.94 -23.36 -10.44
N ALA A 503 17.92 -23.21 -11.34
CA ALA A 503 18.10 -21.96 -12.08
C ALA A 503 16.85 -21.66 -12.94
N ILE A 504 16.42 -20.40 -13.00
CA ILE A 504 15.13 -20.05 -13.64
C ILE A 504 15.12 -20.32 -15.16
N ALA A 505 16.30 -20.31 -15.81
CA ALA A 505 16.58 -20.91 -17.11
C ALA A 505 18.07 -20.69 -17.46
N ILE A 506 18.80 -21.73 -17.85
CA ILE A 506 20.14 -21.57 -18.45
C ILE A 506 19.98 -21.01 -19.86
N GLY A 507 20.41 -19.76 -20.06
CA GLY A 507 20.37 -19.08 -21.35
C GLY A 507 21.57 -19.42 -22.26
N ASP A 508 21.44 -19.07 -23.54
CA ASP A 508 22.46 -19.27 -24.60
C ASP A 508 23.77 -18.49 -24.39
N SER A 509 23.80 -17.61 -23.39
CA SER A 509 24.95 -16.77 -23.03
C SER A 509 25.75 -17.32 -21.85
N ILE A 510 25.31 -18.43 -21.25
CA ILE A 510 25.97 -19.07 -20.13
C ILE A 510 27.04 -20.05 -20.62
N VAL A 511 28.22 -19.98 -20.01
CA VAL A 511 29.36 -20.85 -20.26
C VAL A 511 29.30 -22.03 -19.30
N ASP A 512 29.26 -21.74 -17.99
CA ASP A 512 29.33 -22.75 -16.94
C ASP A 512 28.98 -22.23 -15.54
N TRP A 513 28.99 -23.13 -14.55
CA TRP A 513 28.94 -22.84 -13.12
C TRP A 513 30.33 -22.49 -12.56
N VAL A 514 30.39 -21.52 -11.64
CA VAL A 514 31.61 -21.07 -10.95
C VAL A 514 31.32 -20.91 -9.46
N THR A 515 32.28 -21.25 -8.59
CA THR A 515 32.19 -21.04 -7.14
C THR A 515 33.11 -19.90 -6.72
N VAL A 516 32.60 -18.98 -5.89
CA VAL A 516 33.33 -17.85 -5.34
C VAL A 516 33.38 -17.95 -3.82
N GLU A 517 34.58 -17.92 -3.25
CA GLU A 517 34.79 -17.90 -1.81
C GLU A 517 35.18 -16.50 -1.33
N PHE A 518 34.68 -16.13 -0.15
CA PHE A 518 35.05 -14.91 0.58
C PHE A 518 35.89 -15.31 1.78
N ARG A 519 37.17 -14.95 1.81
CA ARG A 519 38.11 -15.33 2.87
C ARG A 519 38.56 -14.11 3.68
N ASN A 520 38.49 -14.21 5.00
CA ASN A 520 38.94 -13.16 5.94
C ASN A 520 40.47 -13.11 6.10
N ASP A 521 41.16 -14.18 5.71
CA ASP A 521 42.59 -14.34 5.90
C ASP A 521 43.23 -14.83 4.59
N PHE A 522 44.43 -14.32 4.34
CA PHE A 522 45.25 -14.60 3.18
C PHE A 522 45.98 -15.94 3.27
N ILE A 523 46.34 -16.40 4.48
CA ILE A 523 47.29 -17.52 4.67
C ILE A 523 46.68 -18.73 5.41
N SER A 524 45.61 -18.58 6.19
CA SER A 524 45.09 -19.72 6.97
C SER A 524 44.21 -20.69 6.17
N ASN A 525 44.34 -21.99 6.49
CA ASN A 525 43.44 -23.09 6.06
C ASN A 525 42.07 -23.03 6.78
N GLY A 526 41.64 -21.85 7.25
CA GLY A 526 40.33 -21.68 7.87
C GLY A 526 39.21 -21.76 6.83
N PRO A 527 37.97 -22.10 7.23
CA PRO A 527 36.84 -22.11 6.31
C PRO A 527 36.57 -20.70 5.76
N PRO A 528 36.14 -20.56 4.50
CA PRO A 528 35.65 -19.29 3.97
C PRO A 528 34.53 -18.70 4.83
N ALA A 529 34.47 -17.37 4.90
CA ALA A 529 33.38 -16.65 5.57
C ALA A 529 32.04 -16.82 4.83
N LEU A 530 32.10 -16.96 3.50
CA LEU A 530 30.97 -17.21 2.63
C LEU A 530 31.45 -17.94 1.36
N ILE A 531 30.60 -18.79 0.81
CA ILE A 531 30.80 -19.47 -0.47
C ILE A 531 29.54 -19.27 -1.28
N GLU A 532 29.70 -18.91 -2.56
CA GLU A 532 28.60 -18.60 -3.48
C GLU A 532 28.83 -19.29 -4.82
N THR A 533 27.87 -20.08 -5.29
CA THR A 533 27.89 -20.68 -6.63
C THR A 533 27.02 -19.88 -7.59
N VAL A 534 27.62 -19.46 -8.71
CA VAL A 534 27.06 -18.49 -9.67
C VAL A 534 27.25 -18.96 -11.11
N LEU A 535 26.53 -18.34 -12.04
CA LEU A 535 26.65 -18.62 -13.47
C LEU A 535 27.70 -17.70 -14.12
N LEU A 536 28.56 -18.27 -14.95
CA LEU A 536 29.53 -17.55 -15.78
C LEU A 536 28.96 -17.30 -17.17
N THR A 537 29.00 -16.06 -17.64
CA THR A 537 28.56 -15.68 -18.99
C THR A 537 29.71 -15.66 -20.00
N LYS A 538 29.38 -15.69 -21.30
CA LYS A 538 30.36 -15.65 -22.41
C LYS A 538 31.24 -14.41 -22.47
N ASP A 539 30.82 -13.30 -21.86
CA ASP A 539 31.61 -12.06 -21.71
C ASP A 539 32.40 -12.01 -20.38
N GLY A 540 32.25 -13.04 -19.54
CA GLY A 540 33.00 -13.27 -18.32
C GLY A 540 32.35 -12.72 -17.05
N LYS A 541 31.07 -12.33 -17.08
CA LYS A 541 30.37 -11.85 -15.87
C LYS A 541 29.89 -13.01 -15.03
N LEU A 542 29.83 -12.78 -13.71
CA LEU A 542 29.22 -13.70 -12.77
C LEU A 542 27.79 -13.25 -12.43
N LEU A 543 26.82 -14.13 -12.57
CA LEU A 543 25.39 -13.86 -12.36
C LEU A 543 24.77 -14.83 -11.35
N ASP A 544 23.83 -14.32 -10.57
CA ASP A 544 22.96 -15.11 -9.73
C ASP A 544 22.06 -16.04 -10.57
N PRO A 545 21.98 -17.35 -10.26
CA PRO A 545 21.24 -18.32 -11.06
C PRO A 545 19.72 -18.15 -11.03
N GLN A 546 19.17 -17.43 -10.05
CA GLN A 546 17.74 -17.16 -9.95
C GLN A 546 17.38 -15.85 -10.67
N THR A 547 18.19 -14.81 -10.55
CA THR A 547 17.84 -13.47 -11.04
C THR A 547 18.53 -13.07 -12.35
N LEU A 548 19.55 -13.80 -12.79
CA LEU A 548 20.43 -13.47 -13.92
C LEU A 548 21.03 -12.06 -13.84
N ARG A 549 21.26 -11.58 -12.61
CA ARG A 549 21.90 -10.30 -12.28
C ARG A 549 23.11 -10.54 -11.39
N PRO A 550 24.05 -9.59 -11.24
CA PRO A 550 25.14 -9.71 -10.28
C PRO A 550 24.63 -10.12 -8.88
N ARG A 551 25.29 -11.10 -8.25
CA ARG A 551 24.83 -11.72 -7.00
C ARG A 551 24.91 -10.71 -5.85
N ILE A 552 23.83 -10.60 -5.08
CA ILE A 552 23.82 -9.79 -3.85
C ILE A 552 24.45 -10.62 -2.75
N ILE A 553 25.49 -10.09 -2.10
CA ILE A 553 26.18 -10.75 -1.01
C ILE A 553 25.52 -10.42 0.32
N SER A 554 25.22 -11.47 1.08
CA SER A 554 24.59 -11.40 2.40
C SER A 554 25.15 -12.50 3.30
N GLY A 555 24.93 -12.43 4.61
CA GLY A 555 25.44 -13.42 5.56
C GLY A 555 26.86 -13.18 6.08
N ILE A 556 27.54 -12.11 5.63
CA ILE A 556 28.85 -11.67 6.14
C ILE A 556 28.86 -10.18 6.53
N SER A 557 29.80 -9.81 7.42
CA SER A 557 29.99 -8.44 7.92
C SER A 557 30.80 -7.58 6.96
N ALA A 558 30.71 -6.25 7.10
CA ALA A 558 31.47 -5.30 6.27
C ALA A 558 32.93 -5.49 6.57
N GLY A 559 33.77 -5.56 5.55
CA GLY A 559 35.18 -5.80 5.76
C GLY A 559 35.95 -6.04 4.48
N LEU A 560 37.22 -6.32 4.66
CA LEU A 560 38.15 -6.65 3.59
C LEU A 560 38.21 -8.17 3.46
N TYR A 561 37.90 -8.69 2.27
CA TYR A 561 37.90 -10.12 1.98
C TYR A 561 38.77 -10.41 0.77
N HIS A 562 39.54 -11.48 0.83
CA HIS A 562 40.14 -12.06 -0.37
C HIS A 562 39.10 -12.90 -1.10
N LEU A 563 38.99 -12.72 -2.40
CA LEU A 563 38.04 -13.48 -3.22
C LEU A 563 38.77 -14.60 -3.95
N VAL A 564 38.27 -15.82 -3.83
CA VAL A 564 38.76 -16.99 -4.56
C VAL A 564 37.73 -17.38 -5.61
N VAL A 565 38.17 -17.61 -6.84
CA VAL A 565 37.32 -18.14 -7.92
C VAL A 565 37.78 -19.56 -8.24
N ARG A 566 36.83 -20.50 -8.15
CA ARG A 566 37.04 -21.92 -8.40
C ARG A 566 36.14 -22.42 -9.53
N HIS A 567 36.65 -23.36 -10.30
CA HIS A 567 35.92 -24.03 -11.38
C HIS A 567 36.27 -25.52 -11.40
N ARG A 568 35.38 -26.39 -11.90
CA ARG A 568 35.53 -27.86 -11.79
C ARG A 568 36.77 -28.45 -12.46
N ASN A 569 37.33 -27.76 -13.45
CA ASN A 569 38.38 -28.27 -14.34
C ASN A 569 39.46 -27.21 -14.69
N HIS A 570 39.51 -26.12 -13.91
CA HIS A 570 40.50 -25.07 -14.08
C HIS A 570 41.16 -24.77 -12.73
N LEU A 571 42.41 -24.33 -12.78
CA LEU A 571 43.18 -23.95 -11.60
C LEU A 571 42.61 -22.67 -10.99
N SER A 572 42.31 -22.72 -9.69
CA SER A 572 41.68 -21.62 -8.95
C SER A 572 42.59 -20.39 -8.87
N ILE A 573 41.98 -19.21 -8.72
CA ILE A 573 42.71 -17.94 -8.55
C ILE A 573 42.15 -17.14 -7.38
N MET A 574 43.00 -16.35 -6.73
CA MET A 574 42.66 -15.56 -5.54
C MET A 574 43.20 -14.14 -5.68
N THR A 575 42.48 -13.16 -5.14
CA THR A 575 42.97 -11.78 -5.07
C THR A 575 44.11 -11.66 -4.07
N GLU A 576 45.22 -11.03 -4.49
CA GLU A 576 46.36 -10.75 -3.61
C GLU A 576 46.04 -9.64 -2.61
N THR A 577 45.35 -8.58 -3.08
CA THR A 577 44.80 -7.54 -2.22
C THR A 577 43.34 -7.88 -1.87
N PRO A 578 42.91 -7.66 -0.62
CA PRO A 578 41.53 -7.92 -0.25
C PRO A 578 40.61 -6.83 -0.80
N VAL A 579 39.42 -7.24 -1.22
CA VAL A 579 38.35 -6.39 -1.73
C VAL A 579 37.48 -5.91 -0.58
N LEU A 580 37.14 -4.62 -0.56
CA LEU A 580 36.19 -4.07 0.40
C LEU A 580 34.77 -4.52 0.04
N VAL A 581 34.16 -5.27 0.96
CA VAL A 581 32.78 -5.75 0.89
C VAL A 581 31.94 -4.86 1.79
N ASP A 582 31.31 -3.85 1.19
CA ASP A 582 30.37 -2.95 1.86
C ASP A 582 29.38 -2.31 0.86
N ARG A 583 28.51 -1.43 1.39
CA ARG A 583 27.50 -0.71 0.59
C ARG A 583 28.08 0.30 -0.40
N SER A 584 29.30 0.79 -0.19
CA SER A 584 29.90 1.79 -1.06
C SER A 584 30.36 1.19 -2.41
N ASN A 585 30.49 -0.13 -2.47
CA ASN A 585 31.09 -0.85 -3.59
C ASN A 585 30.10 -1.51 -4.55
N VAL A 586 28.81 -1.13 -4.52
CA VAL A 586 27.75 -1.67 -5.41
C VAL A 586 28.07 -1.52 -6.91
N ARG A 587 28.94 -0.56 -7.27
CA ARG A 587 29.39 -0.33 -8.66
C ARG A 587 30.82 -0.81 -8.93
N THR A 588 31.52 -1.33 -7.93
CA THR A 588 32.91 -1.78 -8.06
C THR A 588 32.94 -3.11 -8.78
N THR A 589 33.74 -3.22 -9.84
CA THR A 589 33.95 -4.49 -10.56
C THR A 589 35.26 -5.11 -10.14
N VAL A 590 35.22 -6.34 -9.59
CA VAL A 590 36.43 -7.13 -9.33
C VAL A 590 36.83 -7.85 -10.62
N ASP A 591 37.94 -7.43 -11.20
CA ASP A 591 38.36 -7.91 -12.52
C ASP A 591 39.55 -8.87 -12.41
N PHE A 592 39.26 -10.16 -12.44
CA PHE A 592 40.26 -11.23 -12.39
C PHE A 592 41.04 -11.36 -13.71
N THR A 593 40.75 -10.55 -14.74
CA THR A 593 41.39 -10.69 -16.06
C THR A 593 42.63 -9.83 -16.27
N LYS A 594 43.06 -9.07 -15.26
CA LYS A 594 44.12 -8.04 -15.38
C LYS A 594 45.55 -8.56 -15.16
N GLY A 595 45.72 -9.75 -14.58
CA GLY A 595 47.05 -10.33 -14.29
C GLY A 595 47.84 -9.62 -13.18
N THR A 596 47.32 -8.53 -12.62
CA THR A 596 47.81 -7.84 -11.42
C THR A 596 46.83 -8.04 -10.27
N ASP A 597 47.28 -7.83 -9.04
CA ASP A 597 46.45 -7.96 -7.82
C ASP A 597 45.87 -9.38 -7.59
N MET A 598 46.49 -10.39 -8.23
CA MET A 598 46.16 -11.81 -8.08
C MET A 598 47.33 -12.51 -7.41
N LEU A 599 47.04 -13.48 -6.54
CA LEU A 599 48.05 -14.29 -5.88
C LEU A 599 48.95 -14.97 -6.93
N GLY A 600 50.27 -14.75 -6.83
CA GLY A 600 51.25 -15.23 -7.80
C GLY A 600 51.33 -14.42 -9.12
N GLY A 601 50.58 -13.33 -9.23
CA GLY A 601 50.57 -12.39 -10.36
C GLY A 601 50.24 -13.04 -11.70
N ALA A 602 50.64 -12.40 -12.80
CA ALA A 602 50.38 -12.90 -14.15
C ALA A 602 50.96 -14.31 -14.42
N GLY A 603 51.96 -14.74 -13.64
CA GLY A 603 52.58 -16.06 -13.73
C GLY A 603 51.69 -17.21 -13.22
N SER A 604 50.74 -16.90 -12.32
CA SER A 604 49.76 -17.87 -11.83
C SER A 604 48.56 -18.06 -12.77
N MET A 605 48.42 -17.18 -13.76
CA MET A 605 47.31 -17.15 -14.72
C MET A 605 47.75 -17.54 -16.14
N ARG A 606 46.78 -17.73 -17.03
CA ARG A 606 47.03 -17.87 -18.47
C ARG A 606 46.73 -16.58 -19.21
N LEU A 607 47.63 -16.14 -20.09
CA LEU A 607 47.34 -15.11 -21.09
C LEU A 607 46.45 -15.69 -22.19
N LEU A 608 45.24 -15.17 -22.33
CA LEU A 608 44.20 -15.71 -23.21
C LEU A 608 44.02 -14.91 -24.50
N SER A 609 44.13 -13.58 -24.40
CA SER A 609 43.92 -12.69 -25.54
C SER A 609 44.56 -11.33 -25.30
N THR A 610 44.79 -10.60 -26.39
CA THR A 610 45.08 -9.18 -26.40
C THR A 610 43.94 -8.47 -27.13
N TYR A 611 43.38 -7.41 -26.54
CA TYR A 611 42.35 -6.59 -27.19
C TYR A 611 42.61 -5.13 -26.88
N GLN A 612 42.74 -4.31 -27.93
CA GLN A 612 43.06 -2.88 -27.83
C GLN A 612 44.30 -2.58 -26.96
N GLY A 613 45.35 -3.40 -27.08
CA GLY A 613 46.60 -3.24 -26.32
C GLY A 613 46.53 -3.72 -24.86
N ARG A 614 45.35 -4.15 -24.37
CA ARG A 614 45.18 -4.77 -23.06
C ARG A 614 45.33 -6.29 -23.16
N ARG A 615 46.11 -6.88 -22.25
CA ARG A 615 46.21 -8.33 -22.05
C ARG A 615 45.07 -8.82 -21.16
N PHE A 616 44.43 -9.90 -21.56
CA PHE A 616 43.38 -10.57 -20.81
C PHE A 616 43.88 -11.91 -20.31
N PHE A 617 43.82 -12.10 -19.00
CA PHE A 617 44.18 -13.33 -18.33
C PHE A 617 42.94 -14.10 -17.88
N GLY A 618 43.08 -15.39 -17.64
CA GLY A 618 42.05 -16.19 -17.01
C GLY A 618 42.62 -17.43 -16.34
N LEU A 619 41.71 -18.26 -15.83
CA LEU A 619 42.08 -19.46 -15.10
C LEU A 619 42.75 -20.46 -16.07
N PRO A 620 43.91 -21.03 -15.72
CA PRO A 620 44.53 -22.10 -16.49
C PRO A 620 43.66 -23.35 -16.52
N ALA A 621 43.45 -23.93 -17.70
CA ALA A 621 42.70 -25.17 -17.84
C ALA A 621 43.53 -26.40 -17.45
N GLY A 622 42.86 -27.44 -16.94
CA GLY A 622 43.46 -28.76 -16.77
C GLY A 622 43.74 -29.20 -15.34
N ASN A 623 43.21 -28.50 -14.34
CA ASN A 623 43.18 -28.95 -12.95
C ASN A 623 41.83 -29.63 -12.67
N ILE A 624 41.80 -30.96 -12.57
CA ILE A 624 40.56 -31.77 -12.53
C ILE A 624 40.49 -32.68 -11.29
N ASP A 625 41.43 -32.52 -10.38
CA ASP A 625 41.69 -33.33 -9.19
C ASP A 625 40.70 -33.08 -8.02
N GLY A 626 39.51 -32.53 -8.30
CA GLY A 626 38.56 -32.03 -7.29
C GLY A 626 38.03 -33.03 -6.26
N ASP A 627 38.48 -34.29 -6.26
CA ASP A 627 38.06 -35.33 -5.31
C ASP A 627 39.25 -36.07 -4.67
N ASP A 628 40.48 -35.52 -4.73
CA ASP A 628 41.60 -36.11 -3.99
C ASP A 628 41.43 -35.90 -2.48
N GLY A 629 41.26 -37.01 -1.76
CA GLY A 629 41.09 -37.05 -0.31
C GLY A 629 42.37 -36.76 0.49
N ASP A 630 43.51 -36.52 -0.16
CA ASP A 630 44.75 -36.12 0.51
C ASP A 630 44.82 -34.59 0.68
N ILE A 631 44.26 -34.14 1.81
CA ILE A 631 43.91 -32.75 2.16
C ILE A 631 45.11 -31.83 2.44
N ARG A 632 46.30 -32.10 1.91
CA ARG A 632 47.51 -31.34 2.26
C ARG A 632 48.47 -31.23 1.08
N LEU A 633 48.25 -30.24 0.20
CA LEU A 633 49.22 -29.32 -0.42
C LEU A 633 48.67 -28.81 -1.77
N ALA A 634 48.94 -27.53 -2.05
CA ALA A 634 48.74 -26.75 -3.28
C ALA A 634 47.94 -27.40 -4.43
N GLU A 635 46.79 -26.79 -4.79
CA GLU A 635 46.18 -27.02 -6.11
C GLU A 635 47.19 -26.67 -7.19
N GLY A 636 47.63 -27.69 -7.93
CA GLY A 636 48.54 -27.51 -9.04
C GLY A 636 48.27 -28.55 -10.10
N ILE A 637 48.51 -28.17 -11.36
CA ILE A 637 48.25 -29.06 -12.49
C ILE A 637 49.38 -30.08 -12.60
N ASP A 638 49.05 -31.34 -12.37
CA ASP A 638 50.03 -32.41 -12.18
C ASP A 638 49.86 -33.56 -13.19
N ARG A 639 50.68 -34.61 -13.01
CA ARG A 639 50.65 -35.77 -13.91
C ARG A 639 49.36 -36.59 -13.76
N ASN A 640 48.74 -36.59 -12.59
CA ASN A 640 47.51 -37.31 -12.34
C ASN A 640 46.35 -36.69 -13.14
N ASP A 641 46.24 -35.36 -13.18
CA ASP A 641 45.27 -34.66 -14.05
C ASP A 641 45.39 -35.12 -15.50
N MET A 642 46.62 -35.08 -16.04
CA MET A 642 46.91 -35.49 -17.41
C MET A 642 46.56 -36.97 -17.65
N HIS A 643 46.81 -37.84 -16.67
CA HIS A 643 46.49 -39.27 -16.77
C HIS A 643 44.98 -39.51 -16.78
N LEU A 644 44.22 -38.80 -15.94
CA LEU A 644 42.77 -38.91 -15.84
C LEU A 644 42.08 -38.40 -17.11
N ILE A 645 42.51 -37.26 -17.66
CA ILE A 645 42.00 -36.74 -18.95
C ILE A 645 42.34 -37.73 -20.08
N TRP A 646 43.59 -38.21 -20.12
CA TRP A 646 43.99 -39.16 -21.16
C TRP A 646 43.18 -40.45 -21.11
N THR A 647 42.95 -41.00 -19.93
CA THR A 647 42.23 -42.27 -19.76
C THR A 647 40.75 -42.14 -20.14
N ASN A 648 40.16 -40.96 -19.93
CA ASN A 648 38.76 -40.65 -20.24
C ASN A 648 38.58 -39.86 -21.55
N ARG A 649 39.58 -39.87 -22.44
CA ARG A 649 39.42 -39.34 -23.82
C ARG A 649 38.41 -40.21 -24.57
N GLN A 650 37.59 -39.60 -25.43
CA GLN A 650 36.46 -40.18 -26.18
C GLN A 650 35.07 -40.11 -25.49
N LEU A 651 34.90 -39.32 -24.44
CA LEU A 651 33.56 -38.95 -23.97
C LEU A 651 32.94 -37.94 -24.94
N ILE A 652 31.68 -38.15 -25.33
CA ILE A 652 30.95 -37.34 -26.31
C ILE A 652 29.60 -36.97 -25.73
N ASP A 653 29.20 -35.72 -25.91
CA ASP A 653 27.92 -35.13 -25.47
C ASP A 653 27.65 -35.35 -23.98
N GLN A 654 28.66 -35.03 -23.16
CA GLN A 654 28.58 -35.13 -21.70
C GLN A 654 29.14 -33.88 -21.03
N TYR A 655 28.49 -33.47 -19.93
CA TYR A 655 29.06 -32.53 -18.97
C TYR A 655 30.11 -33.24 -18.11
N ALA A 656 31.33 -33.32 -18.60
CA ALA A 656 32.42 -34.06 -17.97
C ALA A 656 33.40 -33.13 -17.23
N ILE A 657 33.98 -33.61 -16.13
CA ILE A 657 35.09 -32.91 -15.46
C ILE A 657 36.36 -32.89 -16.32
N PHE A 658 36.53 -33.88 -17.20
CA PHE A 658 37.68 -34.02 -18.10
C PHE A 658 37.60 -33.13 -19.36
N ASP A 659 36.44 -32.53 -19.63
CA ASP A 659 36.20 -31.62 -20.76
C ASP A 659 36.74 -30.24 -20.42
N THR A 660 38.05 -30.05 -20.57
CA THR A 660 38.73 -28.81 -20.18
C THR A 660 38.44 -27.66 -21.13
N ASN A 661 38.04 -27.93 -22.38
CA ASN A 661 37.72 -26.90 -23.37
C ASN A 661 36.23 -26.51 -23.41
N LEU A 662 35.38 -27.23 -22.66
CA LEU A 662 33.96 -26.95 -22.45
C LEU A 662 33.15 -27.04 -23.75
N ASP A 663 33.48 -27.98 -24.63
CA ASP A 663 32.77 -28.21 -25.89
C ASP A 663 31.81 -29.42 -25.88
N GLY A 664 31.77 -30.17 -24.77
CA GLY A 664 30.98 -31.37 -24.59
C GLY A 664 31.63 -32.65 -25.11
N VAL A 665 32.89 -32.59 -25.58
CA VAL A 665 33.62 -33.73 -26.17
C VAL A 665 35.06 -33.79 -25.65
N VAL A 666 35.38 -34.84 -24.90
CA VAL A 666 36.74 -35.02 -24.36
C VAL A 666 37.65 -35.65 -25.40
N THR A 667 38.66 -34.91 -25.86
CA THR A 667 39.61 -35.34 -26.89
C THR A 667 41.06 -35.21 -26.43
N THR A 668 42.01 -35.47 -27.33
CA THR A 668 43.42 -35.14 -27.09
C THR A 668 43.67 -33.64 -26.95
N LEU A 669 42.73 -32.79 -27.38
CA LEU A 669 42.82 -31.34 -27.19
C LEU A 669 42.74 -30.97 -25.70
N ASP A 670 41.86 -31.62 -24.94
CA ASP A 670 41.72 -31.38 -23.50
C ASP A 670 43.00 -31.72 -22.74
N TRP A 671 43.61 -32.83 -23.12
CA TRP A 671 44.89 -33.24 -22.58
C TRP A 671 45.99 -32.20 -22.85
N ASN A 672 45.98 -31.58 -24.04
CA ASN A 672 46.96 -30.54 -24.37
C ASN A 672 46.82 -29.29 -23.49
N TYR A 673 45.61 -28.91 -23.08
CA TYR A 673 45.40 -27.80 -22.16
C TYR A 673 46.07 -28.06 -20.80
N SER A 674 45.84 -29.24 -20.22
CA SER A 674 46.50 -29.67 -18.97
C SER A 674 48.03 -29.75 -19.14
N TRP A 675 48.51 -30.36 -20.22
CA TRP A 675 49.96 -30.46 -20.50
C TRP A 675 50.64 -29.09 -20.65
N ASN A 676 49.99 -28.13 -21.30
CA ASN A 676 50.51 -26.78 -21.49
C ASN A 676 50.61 -25.99 -20.18
N ASN A 677 49.81 -26.36 -19.19
CA ASN A 677 49.76 -25.75 -17.87
C ASN A 677 50.41 -26.59 -16.76
N ARG A 678 51.07 -27.70 -17.10
CA ARG A 678 51.76 -28.57 -16.15
C ARG A 678 52.70 -27.80 -15.23
N LEU A 679 52.81 -28.28 -13.99
CA LEU A 679 53.67 -27.72 -12.95
C LEU A 679 53.32 -26.26 -12.56
N ARG A 680 52.10 -25.80 -12.87
CA ARG A 680 51.59 -24.56 -12.30
C ARG A 680 51.09 -24.84 -10.89
N ASP A 681 51.85 -24.38 -9.90
CA ASP A 681 51.53 -24.39 -8.46
C ASP A 681 51.62 -22.97 -7.85
N ASN A 682 52.03 -21.98 -8.63
CA ASN A 682 52.22 -20.58 -8.20
C ASN A 682 50.92 -19.86 -7.74
N SER A 683 49.75 -20.47 -7.94
CA SER A 683 48.46 -19.99 -7.44
C SER A 683 48.06 -20.68 -6.13
N ALA A 684 48.97 -21.36 -5.41
CA ALA A 684 48.68 -22.22 -4.25
C ALA A 684 47.70 -21.59 -3.24
N ILE A 685 46.41 -21.81 -3.49
CA ILE A 685 45.32 -21.45 -2.61
C ILE A 685 45.08 -22.66 -1.71
N PRO A 686 45.14 -22.50 -0.39
CA PRO A 686 44.80 -23.60 0.51
C PRO A 686 43.41 -24.14 0.20
N ARG A 687 43.30 -25.47 0.03
CA ARG A 687 42.01 -26.17 -0.02
C ARG A 687 41.29 -26.10 1.32
#